data_AF-A0A135LSM0-F1
#
_entry.id   AF-A0A135LSM0-F1
#
_cell.length_a   1.000
_cell.length_b   1.000
_cell.length_c   1.000
_cell.angle_alpha   90.00
_cell.angle_beta   90.00
_cell.angle_gamma   90.00
#
_symmetry.space_group_name_H-M   'P 1'
#
loop_
_entity.id
_entity.type
_entity.pdbx_description
1 polymer ?
#
loop_
_entity_poly.entity_id
_entity_poly.type
_entity_poly.pdbx_seq_one_letter_code
_entity_poly.pdbx_strand_id
1 'polypeptide(L)'
;MATEIGPSPLDTNGLCLLSLDGGGVRGLSSLLILRDVMTQLNSEREDSEVLKPCDVFDLIGGTSTGGLIAIMLGRLEMGVDECIIAYTELMESVFSEKINKLPVDWSEKIVSQYDSKRLKKAIESVITRVGLLPTDLMNDGKPRRCKTFVCTTSKDTFQVTRLRSYSLSNEIALPATICEAAMATSAATRFFDPVSIGNHQFVDGAFGANNPIEEVEGEAADIWCTTSRALKPLVKCFVSVGTGDAAQVPMDDNMLTVLSKTLVKLAIKPESTERRFMARWSNEVKGKRYFRFNVKQGLEQVHMTEFEKQSVIESATYVYLHHSSEKIRERLGKIDFETTIREHGARAAHHKILQALDLPDNPFHHKKPACWVVPFERNPRYVDRHVVGKVKCRLFAKNQPERIAIFGLGGIGKTQIALELAYQTRELYPDCAIFWLPAVDTESLQQAYQRVADQLGIALGDTREDVMRLVKDPLSRSSTGRWLLIFDNADEIDMWTESQISTTGGLKDYLPTSNEGAIVFTTRSNKVAQYLAETEVIEIAEMDEQKTTRVLRNTLISKELLHDTESTRKLLSRLTFLPLAIVQAASFINENRLTLASYVDLLDRTITEDPHPARTCFLHKVGRCQTWDGRAKEAERIFIESIEIAGVLYGPDSPYALFGDYELVHSYLGQGKLKEGVKLCEEIVERMKIICGPDSIETMEYVWDLTIIYRTTSNHDKARELCKNVIPYFLRRLGPDSMEKLDEIVSLASSYLLDPKLLVASELSLRSLHMNRTLQYSYLEAWTKFRTFSSCMDVLPYVRHAKKVFYDRSTYANAKKYNPYYVFPQPGKDPLLLEILEMVNGILTKRQLSSDGVTRVEGQEEAKFV
;
A
#
# COMPACT_ATOMS: atom_id res chain seq x y z
N MET A 1 -43.03 -18.04 14.62
CA MET A 1 -42.43 -17.32 15.77
C MET A 1 -41.25 -16.55 15.24
N ALA A 2 -41.35 -15.22 15.18
CA ALA A 2 -40.23 -14.36 14.80
C ALA A 2 -39.19 -14.46 15.92
N THR A 3 -37.99 -14.95 15.60
CA THR A 3 -36.86 -14.95 16.53
C THR A 3 -36.43 -13.50 16.72
N GLU A 4 -36.64 -12.97 17.92
CA GLU A 4 -36.01 -11.74 18.39
C GLU A 4 -34.49 -11.91 18.27
N ILE A 5 -33.92 -11.20 17.30
CA ILE A 5 -32.48 -11.04 17.14
C ILE A 5 -32.05 -10.13 18.30
N GLY A 6 -31.23 -10.63 19.22
CA GLY A 6 -30.66 -9.82 20.30
C GLY A 6 -29.92 -8.59 19.78
N PRO A 7 -29.70 -7.55 20.61
CA PRO A 7 -29.11 -6.29 20.17
C PRO A 7 -27.75 -6.52 19.51
N SER A 8 -27.53 -5.88 18.34
CA SER A 8 -26.26 -6.00 17.63
C SER A 8 -25.12 -5.46 18.51
N PRO A 9 -23.92 -6.05 18.50
CA PRO A 9 -22.75 -5.47 19.16
C PRO A 9 -22.46 -4.02 18.72
N LEU A 10 -22.91 -3.64 17.53
CA LEU A 10 -22.83 -2.27 17.03
C LEU A 10 -23.74 -1.30 17.80
N ASP A 11 -24.88 -1.79 18.29
CA ASP A 11 -25.85 -0.97 19.03
C ASP A 11 -25.38 -0.69 20.46
N THR A 12 -24.45 -1.48 20.99
CA THR A 12 -23.83 -1.25 22.31
C THR A 12 -22.50 -0.51 22.21
N ASN A 13 -21.64 -0.88 21.24
CA ASN A 13 -20.22 -0.48 21.19
C ASN A 13 -19.82 0.48 20.06
N GLY A 14 -20.73 0.81 19.14
CA GLY A 14 -20.40 1.63 17.97
C GLY A 14 -20.24 3.12 18.27
N LEU A 15 -19.60 3.81 17.32
CA LEU A 15 -19.24 5.23 17.38
C LEU A 15 -20.44 6.14 17.14
N CYS A 16 -20.47 7.24 17.87
CA CYS A 16 -21.39 8.35 17.70
C CYS A 16 -20.65 9.57 17.15
N LEU A 17 -21.03 10.02 15.95
CA LEU A 17 -20.36 11.11 15.23
C LEU A 17 -21.32 12.29 15.04
N LEU A 18 -20.83 13.52 15.21
CA LEU A 18 -21.57 14.76 15.00
C LEU A 18 -20.85 15.67 14.00
N SER A 19 -21.60 16.12 12.99
CA SER A 19 -21.15 17.07 11.97
C SER A 19 -22.03 18.32 12.00
N LEU A 20 -21.42 19.50 12.05
CA LEU A 20 -22.10 20.79 12.18
C LEU A 20 -21.74 21.74 11.03
N ASP A 21 -22.74 22.14 10.25
CA ASP A 21 -22.55 23.03 9.09
C ASP A 21 -22.24 24.49 9.49
N GLY A 22 -21.58 25.21 8.59
CA GLY A 22 -21.41 26.65 8.67
C GLY A 22 -22.61 27.44 8.13
N GLY A 23 -23.01 28.51 8.82
CA GLY A 23 -24.18 29.30 8.40
C GLY A 23 -24.40 30.67 9.04
N GLY A 24 -23.41 31.22 9.75
CA GLY A 24 -23.57 32.47 10.49
C GLY A 24 -24.62 32.34 11.58
N VAL A 25 -25.40 33.40 11.85
CA VAL A 25 -26.46 33.42 12.89
C VAL A 25 -27.45 32.25 12.82
N ARG A 26 -27.64 31.64 11.64
CA ARG A 26 -28.48 30.45 11.44
C ARG A 26 -27.98 29.20 12.16
N GLY A 27 -26.74 29.19 12.66
CA GLY A 27 -26.22 28.16 13.56
C GLY A 27 -27.06 27.94 14.83
N LEU A 28 -27.85 28.96 15.24
CA LEU A 28 -28.84 28.81 16.29
C LEU A 28 -29.87 27.70 15.97
N SER A 29 -30.29 27.56 14.71
CA SER A 29 -31.19 26.48 14.28
C SER A 29 -30.57 25.12 14.56
N SER A 30 -29.28 24.94 14.27
CA SER A 30 -28.55 23.69 14.52
C SER A 30 -28.49 23.36 16.01
N LEU A 31 -28.27 24.35 16.87
CA LEU A 31 -28.29 24.19 18.33
C LEU A 31 -29.68 23.82 18.85
N LEU A 32 -30.75 24.43 18.33
CA LEU A 32 -32.12 24.13 18.74
C LEU A 32 -32.52 22.69 18.35
N ILE A 33 -32.10 22.23 17.17
CA ILE A 33 -32.27 20.83 16.75
C ILE A 33 -31.50 19.90 17.69
N LEU A 34 -30.24 20.22 17.99
CA LEU A 34 -29.42 19.40 18.89
C LEU A 34 -29.98 19.38 20.32
N ARG A 35 -30.56 20.49 20.79
CA ARG A 35 -31.24 20.57 22.09
C ARG A 35 -32.41 19.61 22.15
N ASP A 36 -33.23 19.55 21.09
CA ASP A 36 -34.35 18.61 21.01
C ASP A 36 -33.86 17.15 21.08
N VAL A 37 -32.83 16.82 20.29
CA VAL A 37 -32.18 15.50 20.27
C VAL A 37 -31.64 15.12 21.67
N MET A 38 -30.89 16.01 22.31
CA MET A 38 -30.29 15.75 23.63
C MET A 38 -31.35 15.73 24.75
N THR A 39 -32.40 16.55 24.66
CA THR A 39 -33.51 16.54 25.62
C THR A 39 -34.25 15.22 25.55
N GLN A 40 -34.54 14.72 24.35
CA GLN A 40 -35.19 13.42 24.18
C GLN A 40 -34.30 12.27 24.69
N LEU A 41 -33.01 12.30 24.34
CA LEU A 41 -32.06 11.28 24.80
C LEU A 41 -31.95 11.24 26.33
N ASN A 42 -32.00 12.39 27.00
CA ASN A 42 -31.95 12.45 28.45
C ASN A 42 -33.28 12.09 29.13
N SER A 43 -34.43 12.27 28.47
CA SER A 43 -35.74 11.94 29.05
C SER A 43 -36.10 10.46 28.95
N GLU A 44 -35.53 9.74 28.00
CA GLU A 44 -35.74 8.30 27.79
C GLU A 44 -34.81 7.42 28.65
N ARG A 45 -33.85 8.01 29.38
CA ARG A 45 -32.91 7.31 30.26
C ARG A 45 -33.48 7.15 31.68
N GLU A 46 -33.21 6.00 32.30
CA GLU A 46 -33.54 5.75 33.72
C GLU A 46 -32.58 6.47 34.68
N ASP A 47 -31.40 6.88 34.20
CA ASP A 47 -30.34 7.55 34.96
C ASP A 47 -30.63 9.04 35.17
N SER A 48 -30.30 9.53 36.37
CA SER A 48 -30.54 10.91 36.82
C SER A 48 -29.51 11.93 36.31
N GLU A 49 -28.35 11.50 35.83
CA GLU A 49 -27.30 12.42 35.35
C GLU A 49 -27.56 12.87 33.90
N VAL A 50 -27.67 14.19 33.70
CA VAL A 50 -27.89 14.80 32.38
C VAL A 50 -26.62 14.71 31.55
N LEU A 51 -26.67 14.00 30.42
CA LEU A 51 -25.54 13.90 29.49
C LEU A 51 -25.39 15.16 28.66
N LYS A 52 -24.13 15.57 28.48
CA LYS A 52 -23.76 16.61 27.53
C LYS A 52 -23.40 15.99 26.17
N PRO A 53 -23.32 16.79 25.10
CA PRO A 53 -22.93 16.27 23.78
C PRO A 53 -21.55 15.58 23.76
N CYS A 54 -20.56 16.07 24.51
CA CYS A 54 -19.25 15.42 24.64
C CYS A 54 -19.32 14.05 25.35
N ASP A 55 -20.40 13.77 26.08
CA ASP A 55 -20.69 12.48 26.70
C ASP A 55 -21.47 11.53 25.77
N VAL A 56 -21.85 11.97 24.58
CA VAL A 56 -22.60 11.16 23.62
C VAL A 56 -21.78 10.93 22.36
N PHE A 57 -21.13 11.97 21.83
CA PHE A 57 -20.41 11.91 20.57
C PHE A 57 -18.91 11.70 20.79
N ASP A 58 -18.37 10.64 20.17
CA ASP A 58 -16.95 10.33 20.17
C ASP A 58 -16.15 11.31 19.29
N LEU A 59 -16.79 11.86 18.24
CA LEU A 59 -16.23 12.91 17.38
C LEU A 59 -17.25 14.02 17.12
N ILE A 60 -16.83 15.26 17.33
CA ILE A 60 -17.58 16.45 16.92
C ILE A 60 -16.71 17.27 15.95
N GLY A 61 -17.19 17.45 14.72
CA GLY A 61 -16.54 18.29 13.71
C GLY A 61 -17.45 19.40 13.21
N GLY A 62 -16.89 20.57 12.93
CA GLY A 62 -17.66 21.72 12.47
C GLY A 62 -16.88 22.67 11.57
N THR A 63 -17.63 23.44 10.77
CA THR A 63 -17.10 24.51 9.90
C THR A 63 -17.76 25.84 10.23
N SER A 64 -17.02 26.95 10.18
CA SER A 64 -17.55 28.29 10.44
C SER A 64 -18.23 28.37 11.80
N THR A 65 -19.46 28.88 11.88
CA THR A 65 -20.25 28.86 13.12
C THR A 65 -20.51 27.46 13.67
N GLY A 66 -20.63 26.43 12.82
CA GLY A 66 -20.64 25.04 13.25
C GLY A 66 -19.33 24.60 13.92
N GLY A 67 -18.20 25.18 13.52
CA GLY A 67 -16.90 24.99 14.17
C GLY A 67 -16.84 25.65 15.55
N LEU A 68 -17.40 26.85 15.72
CA LEU A 68 -17.55 27.47 17.05
C LEU A 68 -18.39 26.59 17.98
N ILE A 69 -19.51 26.07 17.46
CA ILE A 69 -20.38 25.14 18.21
C ILE A 69 -19.62 23.85 18.55
N ALA A 70 -18.86 23.28 17.62
CA ALA A 70 -18.04 22.10 17.87
C ALA A 70 -17.03 22.32 19.01
N ILE A 71 -16.36 23.48 19.05
CA ILE A 71 -15.44 23.86 20.13
C ILE A 71 -16.18 23.97 21.46
N MET A 72 -17.32 24.67 21.51
CA MET A 72 -18.10 24.84 22.73
C MET A 72 -18.61 23.51 23.29
N LEU A 73 -19.19 22.66 22.45
CA LEU A 73 -19.78 21.38 22.89
C LEU A 73 -18.74 20.30 23.19
N GLY A 74 -17.65 20.25 22.42
CA GLY A 74 -16.64 19.21 22.51
C GLY A 74 -15.42 19.61 23.35
N ARG A 75 -14.75 20.71 22.98
CA ARG A 75 -13.48 21.12 23.60
C ARG A 75 -13.67 21.88 24.91
N LEU A 76 -14.75 22.64 25.04
CA LEU A 76 -15.15 23.36 26.26
C LEU A 76 -16.17 22.58 27.10
N GLU A 77 -16.64 21.43 26.61
CA GLU A 77 -17.54 20.50 27.31
C GLU A 77 -18.82 21.18 27.86
N MET A 78 -19.36 22.13 27.09
CA MET A 78 -20.59 22.86 27.42
C MET A 78 -21.84 22.02 27.18
N GLY A 79 -22.88 22.25 28.00
CA GLY A 79 -24.22 21.76 27.71
C GLY A 79 -24.84 22.50 26.51
N VAL A 80 -25.89 21.94 25.90
CA VAL A 80 -26.51 22.57 24.72
C VAL A 80 -27.14 23.92 25.06
N ASP A 81 -27.85 24.03 26.18
CA ASP A 81 -28.48 25.30 26.59
C ASP A 81 -27.44 26.38 26.93
N GLU A 82 -26.36 25.99 27.61
CA GLU A 82 -25.23 26.87 27.89
C GLU A 82 -24.58 27.36 26.58
N CYS A 83 -24.42 26.45 25.61
CA CYS A 83 -23.90 26.76 24.28
C CYS A 83 -24.84 27.70 23.50
N ILE A 84 -26.17 27.54 23.61
CA ILE A 84 -27.15 28.46 23.00
C ILE A 84 -26.97 29.87 23.55
N ILE A 85 -26.89 30.02 24.88
CA ILE A 85 -26.71 31.31 25.53
C ILE A 85 -25.41 31.97 25.05
N ALA A 86 -24.30 31.25 25.14
CA ALA A 86 -23.00 31.75 24.71
C ALA A 86 -22.97 32.10 23.22
N TYR A 87 -23.62 31.29 22.38
CA TYR A 87 -23.70 31.52 20.94
C TYR A 87 -24.50 32.78 20.60
N THR A 88 -25.66 32.97 21.22
CA THR A 88 -26.52 34.14 20.98
C THR A 88 -25.81 35.43 21.41
N GLU A 89 -25.19 35.44 22.60
CA GLU A 89 -24.38 36.58 23.09
C GLU A 89 -23.20 36.88 22.16
N LEU A 90 -22.52 35.84 21.67
CA LEU A 90 -21.41 35.98 20.72
C LEU A 90 -21.89 36.59 19.40
N MET A 91 -22.99 36.11 18.83
CA MET A 91 -23.54 36.63 17.57
C MET A 91 -23.97 38.11 17.71
N GLU A 92 -24.62 38.48 18.81
CA GLU A 92 -25.00 39.87 19.10
C GLU A 92 -23.77 40.79 19.23
N SER A 93 -22.76 40.36 20.01
CA SER A 93 -21.52 41.12 20.18
C SER A 93 -20.75 41.31 18.87
N VAL A 94 -20.83 40.34 17.95
CA VAL A 94 -20.06 40.33 16.71
C VAL A 94 -20.74 41.12 15.60
N PHE A 95 -22.07 41.03 15.48
CA PHE A 95 -22.81 41.61 14.36
C PHE A 95 -23.57 42.91 14.68
N SER A 96 -23.47 43.43 15.91
CA SER A 96 -24.11 44.67 16.35
C SER A 96 -23.65 45.93 15.59
N GLU A 97 -22.39 46.02 15.16
CA GLU A 97 -21.89 47.18 14.40
C GLU A 97 -20.97 46.79 13.24
N LYS A 98 -21.20 47.37 12.07
CA LYS A 98 -20.35 47.23 10.87
C LYS A 98 -19.29 48.32 10.85
N ILE A 99 -18.03 47.95 10.61
CA ILE A 99 -16.94 48.92 10.41
C ILE A 99 -17.04 49.56 9.02
N ASN A 100 -17.33 48.76 8.00
CA ASN A 100 -17.34 49.20 6.60
C ASN A 100 -18.66 48.84 5.92
N LYS A 101 -19.30 49.82 5.27
CA LYS A 101 -20.55 49.59 4.50
C LYS A 101 -20.31 49.06 3.08
N LEU A 102 -19.10 49.26 2.53
CA LEU A 102 -18.69 48.82 1.20
C LEU A 102 -17.53 47.81 1.33
N PRO A 103 -17.60 46.62 0.68
CA PRO A 103 -16.64 45.53 0.89
C PRO A 103 -15.35 45.65 0.06
N VAL A 104 -15.12 46.78 -0.61
CA VAL A 104 -13.98 47.00 -1.50
C VAL A 104 -13.47 48.43 -1.29
N ASP A 105 -12.16 48.56 -1.02
CA ASP A 105 -11.49 49.86 -0.96
C ASP A 105 -11.18 50.38 -2.38
N TRP A 106 -10.87 51.67 -2.51
CA TRP A 106 -10.49 52.36 -3.75
C TRP A 106 -9.27 51.74 -4.45
N SER A 107 -8.59 50.82 -3.78
CA SER A 107 -7.44 50.02 -4.23
C SER A 107 -7.79 48.59 -4.69
N GLU A 108 -9.07 48.27 -4.90
CA GLU A 108 -9.59 46.91 -5.24
C GLU A 108 -9.30 45.82 -4.19
N LYS A 109 -8.77 46.19 -3.02
CA LYS A 109 -8.58 45.25 -1.90
C LYS A 109 -9.89 45.00 -1.17
N ILE A 110 -10.18 43.72 -0.94
CA ILE A 110 -11.31 43.27 -0.12
C ILE A 110 -11.03 43.66 1.34
N VAL A 111 -11.91 44.45 1.95
CA VAL A 111 -11.83 44.86 3.36
C VAL A 111 -12.91 44.15 4.18
N SER A 112 -12.60 43.76 5.42
CA SER A 112 -13.55 43.15 6.36
C SER A 112 -14.69 44.12 6.73
N GLN A 113 -15.91 43.59 6.76
CA GLN A 113 -17.11 44.35 7.14
C GLN A 113 -17.28 44.49 8.66
N TYR A 114 -16.71 43.57 9.44
CA TYR A 114 -16.86 43.49 10.89
C TYR A 114 -15.49 43.43 11.60
N ASP A 115 -15.47 43.82 12.86
CA ASP A 115 -14.25 43.87 13.67
C ASP A 115 -13.81 42.47 14.11
N SER A 116 -12.72 41.96 13.54
CA SER A 116 -12.09 40.71 13.98
C SER A 116 -11.70 40.74 15.47
N LYS A 117 -11.43 41.93 16.05
CA LYS A 117 -11.13 42.06 17.48
C LYS A 117 -12.35 41.86 18.37
N ARG A 118 -13.56 42.21 17.89
CA ARG A 118 -14.80 41.95 18.62
C ARG A 118 -15.11 40.46 18.64
N LEU A 119 -14.98 39.79 17.50
CA LEU A 119 -15.08 38.33 17.41
C LEU A 119 -14.09 37.65 18.34
N LYS A 120 -12.82 38.08 18.33
CA LYS A 120 -11.81 37.55 19.23
C LYS A 120 -12.22 37.71 20.70
N LYS A 121 -12.59 38.92 21.13
CA LYS A 121 -13.02 39.19 22.52
C LYS A 121 -14.24 38.37 22.93
N ALA A 122 -15.22 38.21 22.04
CA ALA A 122 -16.40 37.41 22.31
C ALA A 122 -16.04 35.92 22.50
N ILE A 123 -15.16 35.38 21.65
CA ILE A 123 -14.62 34.01 21.81
C ILE A 123 -13.83 33.88 23.13
N GLU A 124 -12.95 34.84 23.44
CA GLU A 124 -12.19 34.87 24.69
C GLU A 124 -13.10 34.86 25.93
N SER A 125 -14.19 35.63 25.88
CA SER A 125 -15.21 35.66 26.95
C SER A 125 -15.84 34.26 27.16
N VAL A 126 -16.20 33.56 26.08
CA VAL A 126 -16.74 32.19 26.18
C VAL A 126 -15.72 31.21 26.76
N ILE A 127 -14.46 31.28 26.32
CA ILE A 127 -13.38 30.40 26.84
C ILE A 127 -13.14 30.65 28.33
N THR A 128 -13.10 31.91 28.76
CA THR A 128 -12.87 32.27 30.16
C THR A 128 -14.04 31.91 31.08
N ARG A 129 -15.27 31.88 30.56
CA ARG A 129 -16.48 31.47 31.31
C ARG A 129 -16.39 30.02 31.81
N VAL A 130 -15.74 29.14 31.05
CA VAL A 130 -15.50 27.74 31.45
C VAL A 130 -14.18 27.55 32.21
N GLY A 131 -13.52 28.65 32.62
CA GLY A 131 -12.30 28.63 33.43
C GLY A 131 -11.01 28.33 32.67
N LEU A 132 -11.01 28.44 31.34
CA LEU A 132 -9.83 28.24 30.49
C LEU A 132 -9.23 29.58 30.06
N LEU A 133 -7.95 29.56 29.64
CA LEU A 133 -7.29 30.74 29.09
C LEU A 133 -7.42 30.75 27.56
N PRO A 134 -7.58 31.93 26.93
CA PRO A 134 -7.57 32.04 25.46
C PRO A 134 -6.33 31.47 24.78
N THR A 135 -5.20 31.46 25.50
CA THR A 135 -3.92 30.92 25.05
C THR A 135 -3.78 29.42 25.23
N ASP A 136 -4.76 28.76 25.85
CA ASP A 136 -4.75 27.31 25.98
C ASP A 136 -4.80 26.66 24.61
N LEU A 137 -4.02 25.59 24.45
CA LEU A 137 -3.94 24.87 23.18
C LEU A 137 -5.25 24.14 22.88
N MET A 138 -5.64 24.16 21.60
CA MET A 138 -6.74 23.35 21.10
C MET A 138 -6.46 21.87 21.40
N ASN A 139 -5.25 21.41 21.07
CA ASN A 139 -4.68 20.14 21.53
C ASN A 139 -3.67 20.39 22.66
N ASP A 140 -4.09 20.19 23.90
CA ASP A 140 -3.26 20.31 25.10
C ASP A 140 -2.64 18.98 25.56
N GLY A 141 -2.70 17.94 24.71
CA GLY A 141 -2.20 16.60 25.01
C GLY A 141 -3.01 15.81 26.04
N LYS A 142 -4.07 16.40 26.61
CA LYS A 142 -4.91 15.70 27.59
C LYS A 142 -5.87 14.74 26.89
N PRO A 143 -5.98 13.48 27.37
CA PRO A 143 -7.01 12.56 26.89
C PRO A 143 -8.40 13.14 27.14
N ARG A 144 -9.21 13.18 26.10
CA ARG A 144 -10.65 13.48 26.18
C ARG A 144 -11.44 12.37 25.54
N ARG A 145 -12.64 12.14 26.07
CA ARG A 145 -13.61 11.22 25.49
C ARG A 145 -14.02 11.70 24.11
N CYS A 146 -14.53 12.93 24.04
CA CYS A 146 -14.92 13.55 22.79
C CYS A 146 -13.68 14.13 22.09
N LYS A 147 -13.44 13.68 20.87
CA LYS A 147 -12.50 14.29 19.95
C LYS A 147 -13.19 15.42 19.21
N THR A 148 -12.50 16.55 19.04
CA THR A 148 -13.08 17.74 18.42
C THR A 148 -12.13 18.29 17.38
N PHE A 149 -12.66 18.67 16.22
CA PHE A 149 -11.90 19.41 15.24
C PHE A 149 -12.75 20.46 14.54
N VAL A 150 -12.08 21.46 13.97
CA VAL A 150 -12.73 22.48 13.13
C VAL A 150 -12.06 22.57 11.77
N CYS A 151 -12.86 22.81 10.74
CA CYS A 151 -12.38 23.02 9.38
C CYS A 151 -12.04 24.50 9.16
N THR A 152 -10.90 24.74 8.55
CA THR A 152 -10.45 26.04 8.04
C THR A 152 -9.80 25.86 6.67
N THR A 153 -9.67 26.91 5.87
CA THR A 153 -9.04 26.83 4.54
C THR A 153 -7.71 27.58 4.57
N SER A 154 -6.63 26.94 4.12
CA SER A 154 -5.35 27.62 3.92
C SER A 154 -5.49 28.68 2.83
N LYS A 155 -5.10 29.91 3.12
CA LYS A 155 -5.19 31.03 2.17
C LYS A 155 -4.25 30.87 0.97
N ASP A 156 -3.12 30.19 1.17
CA ASP A 156 -2.10 30.02 0.13
C ASP A 156 -2.41 28.84 -0.79
N THR A 157 -2.91 27.73 -0.25
CA THR A 157 -3.13 26.48 -1.00
C THR A 157 -4.60 26.24 -1.36
N PHE A 158 -5.53 26.98 -0.75
CA PHE A 158 -6.98 26.77 -0.84
C PHE A 158 -7.43 25.36 -0.40
N GLN A 159 -6.61 24.65 0.38
CA GLN A 159 -6.95 23.34 0.92
C GLN A 159 -7.60 23.44 2.31
N VAL A 160 -8.57 22.57 2.56
CA VAL A 160 -9.18 22.42 3.89
C VAL A 160 -8.15 21.82 4.85
N THR A 161 -7.95 22.49 5.97
CA THR A 161 -7.07 22.11 7.07
C THR A 161 -7.92 21.92 8.32
N ARG A 162 -7.61 20.90 9.11
CA ARG A 162 -8.35 20.54 10.33
C ARG A 162 -7.54 20.90 11.56
N LEU A 163 -8.07 21.76 12.42
CA LEU A 163 -7.46 22.10 13.71
C LEU A 163 -8.11 21.24 14.78
N ARG A 164 -7.32 20.39 15.45
CA ARG A 164 -7.80 19.24 16.24
C ARG A 164 -7.52 19.42 17.73
N SER A 165 -8.33 18.81 18.59
CA SER A 165 -8.08 18.66 20.03
C SER A 165 -7.30 17.39 20.39
N TYR A 166 -6.81 16.66 19.39
CA TYR A 166 -6.09 15.38 19.52
C TYR A 166 -4.99 15.28 18.46
N SER A 167 -4.06 14.35 18.68
CA SER A 167 -2.97 14.04 17.76
C SER A 167 -3.29 12.81 16.91
N LEU A 168 -2.79 12.79 15.68
CA LEU A 168 -2.77 11.62 14.80
C LEU A 168 -1.30 11.19 14.61
N SER A 169 -1.02 9.89 14.57
CA SER A 169 0.36 9.35 14.59
C SER A 169 1.20 9.73 13.37
N ASN A 170 0.56 10.11 12.26
CA ASN A 170 1.21 10.34 10.96
C ASN A 170 1.10 11.80 10.48
N GLU A 171 0.62 12.72 11.32
CA GLU A 171 0.48 14.15 10.95
C GLU A 171 1.17 15.08 11.95
N ILE A 172 1.87 16.09 11.42
CA ILE A 172 2.44 17.18 12.21
C ILE A 172 1.29 18.16 12.53
N ALA A 173 0.84 18.15 13.79
CA ALA A 173 -0.22 19.04 14.25
C ALA A 173 0.27 20.49 14.35
N LEU A 174 -0.50 21.43 13.81
CA LEU A 174 -0.28 22.87 14.05
C LEU A 174 -0.64 23.20 15.50
N PRO A 175 0.23 23.89 16.26
CA PRO A 175 -0.01 24.22 17.66
C PRO A 175 -0.95 25.43 17.79
N ALA A 176 -2.21 25.26 17.38
CA ALA A 176 -3.23 26.29 17.50
C ALA A 176 -3.78 26.38 18.92
N THR A 177 -3.98 27.61 19.41
CA THR A 177 -4.81 27.87 20.59
C THR A 177 -6.30 27.65 20.30
N ILE A 178 -7.11 27.47 21.33
CA ILE A 178 -8.58 27.38 21.19
C ILE A 178 -9.11 28.65 20.50
N CYS A 179 -8.60 29.81 20.92
CA CYS A 179 -8.99 31.10 20.35
C CYS A 179 -8.61 31.20 18.86
N GLU A 180 -7.38 30.81 18.48
CA GLU A 180 -6.95 30.82 17.08
C GLU A 180 -7.76 29.85 16.22
N ALA A 181 -8.08 28.65 16.72
CA ALA A 181 -8.90 27.69 15.99
C ALA A 181 -10.32 28.20 15.75
N ALA A 182 -10.94 28.78 16.79
CA ALA A 182 -12.26 29.39 16.73
C ALA A 182 -12.29 30.61 15.78
N MET A 183 -11.25 31.44 15.80
CA MET A 183 -11.08 32.56 14.89
C MET A 183 -10.89 32.08 13.45
N ALA A 184 -10.02 31.09 13.21
CA ALA A 184 -9.67 30.61 11.88
C ALA A 184 -10.86 29.95 11.16
N THR A 185 -11.66 29.15 11.87
CA THR A 185 -12.86 28.55 11.29
C THR A 185 -13.92 29.61 10.96
N SER A 186 -13.99 30.71 11.71
CA SER A 186 -15.00 31.78 11.55
C SER A 186 -14.57 32.94 10.63
N ALA A 187 -13.35 32.90 10.08
CA ALA A 187 -12.75 33.99 9.32
C ALA A 187 -13.30 34.09 7.88
N ALA A 188 -14.61 34.33 7.74
CA ALA A 188 -15.29 34.35 6.44
C ALA A 188 -14.81 35.53 5.59
N THR A 189 -14.33 35.23 4.38
CA THR A 189 -13.80 36.23 3.44
C THR A 189 -14.83 37.33 3.18
N ARG A 190 -14.45 38.60 3.38
CA ARG A 190 -15.29 39.82 3.41
C ARG A 190 -15.95 40.16 4.76
N PHE A 191 -16.08 39.23 5.68
CA PHE A 191 -16.63 39.49 7.01
C PHE A 191 -15.54 39.79 8.04
N PHE A 192 -14.51 38.94 8.10
CA PHE A 192 -13.40 39.03 9.06
C PHE A 192 -12.04 38.88 8.38
N ASP A 193 -10.99 39.27 9.10
CA ASP A 193 -9.61 39.16 8.62
C ASP A 193 -9.09 37.72 8.74
N PRO A 194 -8.18 37.29 7.84
CA PRO A 194 -7.51 36.00 7.95
C PRO A 194 -6.71 35.87 9.26
N VAL A 195 -6.63 34.64 9.77
CA VAL A 195 -5.95 34.32 11.03
C VAL A 195 -4.61 33.69 10.73
N SER A 196 -3.57 34.11 11.45
CA SER A 196 -2.22 33.52 11.31
C SER A 196 -1.97 32.54 12.45
N ILE A 197 -1.58 31.31 12.13
CA ILE A 197 -1.16 30.29 13.10
C ILE A 197 0.21 29.80 12.66
N GLY A 198 1.24 30.12 13.44
CA GLY A 198 2.63 29.99 13.01
C GLY A 198 2.90 30.81 11.73
N ASN A 199 3.47 30.17 10.71
CA ASN A 199 3.79 30.81 9.43
C ASN A 199 2.67 30.69 8.38
N HIS A 200 1.48 30.20 8.76
CA HIS A 200 0.39 29.91 7.84
C HIS A 200 -0.79 30.86 8.05
N GLN A 201 -1.42 31.30 6.95
CA GLN A 201 -2.66 32.08 6.99
C GLN A 201 -3.89 31.23 6.66
N PHE A 202 -4.94 31.43 7.45
CA PHE A 202 -6.17 30.66 7.43
C PHE A 202 -7.40 31.56 7.27
N VAL A 203 -8.39 31.07 6.53
CA VAL A 203 -9.73 31.67 6.35
C VAL A 203 -10.81 30.62 6.62
N ASP A 204 -12.08 31.01 6.61
CA ASP A 204 -13.20 30.11 6.90
C ASP A 204 -13.16 28.81 6.06
N GLY A 205 -13.51 27.68 6.69
CA GLY A 205 -13.62 26.37 6.04
C GLY A 205 -14.78 26.27 5.04
N ALA A 206 -15.67 27.25 4.99
CA ALA A 206 -16.77 27.33 4.02
C ALA A 206 -16.27 27.32 2.55
N PHE A 207 -15.01 27.70 2.29
CA PHE A 207 -14.35 27.66 0.99
C PHE A 207 -13.90 26.26 0.52
N GLY A 208 -14.57 25.20 0.98
CA GLY A 208 -14.31 23.83 0.57
C GLY A 208 -15.11 22.78 1.33
N ALA A 209 -15.50 23.07 2.58
CA ALA A 209 -16.18 22.12 3.47
C ALA A 209 -17.26 22.78 4.33
N ASN A 210 -18.16 23.60 3.75
CA ASN A 210 -19.25 24.23 4.54
C ASN A 210 -20.15 23.22 5.27
N ASN A 211 -20.39 22.06 4.63
CA ASN A 211 -20.90 20.87 5.32
C ASN A 211 -19.70 19.92 5.53
N PRO A 212 -19.18 19.77 6.77
CA PRO A 212 -17.98 18.99 7.04
C PRO A 212 -18.23 17.48 7.14
N ILE A 213 -19.34 16.95 6.62
CA ILE A 213 -19.69 15.55 6.83
C ILE A 213 -18.64 14.56 6.29
N GLU A 214 -18.02 14.88 5.14
CA GLU A 214 -16.93 14.07 4.56
C GLU A 214 -15.64 14.23 5.37
N GLU A 215 -15.44 15.39 6.00
CA GLU A 215 -14.30 15.66 6.87
C GLU A 215 -14.43 14.88 8.20
N VAL A 216 -15.65 14.77 8.75
CA VAL A 216 -15.94 13.96 9.94
C VAL A 216 -15.82 12.47 9.64
N GLU A 217 -16.29 12.00 8.48
CA GLU A 217 -16.07 10.63 8.01
C GLU A 217 -14.57 10.33 7.88
N GLY A 218 -13.81 11.24 7.26
CA GLY A 218 -12.35 11.12 7.11
C GLY A 218 -11.63 11.07 8.44
N GLU A 219 -11.88 12.02 9.33
CA GLU A 219 -11.25 12.06 10.65
C GLU A 219 -11.60 10.84 11.49
N ALA A 220 -12.86 10.41 11.49
CA ALA A 220 -13.25 9.20 12.20
C ALA A 220 -12.53 7.96 11.63
N ALA A 221 -12.36 7.88 10.31
CA ALA A 221 -11.58 6.82 9.70
C ALA A 221 -10.08 6.92 10.06
N ASP A 222 -9.50 8.11 10.15
CA ASP A 222 -8.10 8.27 10.51
C ASP A 222 -7.84 8.02 12.01
N ILE A 223 -8.83 8.28 12.89
CA ILE A 223 -8.74 7.96 14.31
C ILE A 223 -8.95 6.47 14.56
N TRP A 224 -10.03 5.89 14.03
CA TRP A 224 -10.51 4.56 14.43
C TRP A 224 -10.31 3.47 13.36
N CYS A 225 -9.98 3.85 12.13
CA CYS A 225 -9.83 2.93 10.99
C CYS A 225 -8.47 3.11 10.29
N THR A 226 -7.39 3.31 11.05
CA THR A 226 -6.03 3.56 10.54
C THR A 226 -5.52 2.54 9.51
N THR A 227 -6.11 1.34 9.47
CA THR A 227 -5.73 0.24 8.56
C THR A 227 -6.77 -0.05 7.47
N SER A 228 -8.07 -0.04 7.78
CA SER A 228 -9.14 -0.47 6.85
C SER A 228 -9.88 0.68 6.16
N ARG A 229 -9.85 1.89 6.72
CA ARG A 229 -10.72 3.05 6.38
C ARG A 229 -12.22 2.75 6.31
N ALA A 230 -12.67 1.55 6.73
CA ALA A 230 -14.05 1.11 6.67
C ALA A 230 -14.80 1.58 7.92
N LEU A 231 -15.24 2.84 7.94
CA LEU A 231 -15.89 3.45 9.09
C LEU A 231 -17.31 2.94 9.36
N LYS A 232 -18.11 2.73 8.30
CA LYS A 232 -19.55 2.42 8.41
C LYS A 232 -19.91 1.26 9.36
N PRO A 233 -19.19 0.13 9.36
CA PRO A 233 -19.48 -0.97 10.28
C PRO A 233 -19.22 -0.65 11.75
N LEU A 234 -18.51 0.45 12.05
CA LEU A 234 -18.23 0.91 13.41
C LEU A 234 -19.21 2.00 13.88
N VAL A 235 -19.99 2.59 12.97
CA VAL A 235 -20.83 3.75 13.29
C VAL A 235 -22.20 3.29 13.78
N LYS A 236 -22.43 3.53 15.07
CA LYS A 236 -23.75 3.36 15.71
C LYS A 236 -24.68 4.48 15.29
N CYS A 237 -24.19 5.72 15.34
CA CYS A 237 -24.97 6.92 15.05
C CYS A 237 -24.09 7.99 14.39
N PHE A 238 -24.57 8.57 13.29
CA PHE A 238 -23.95 9.71 12.64
C PHE A 238 -25.00 10.79 12.42
N VAL A 239 -24.88 11.88 13.16
CA VAL A 239 -25.78 13.03 13.11
C VAL A 239 -25.09 14.16 12.34
N SER A 240 -25.76 14.66 11.31
CA SER A 240 -25.36 15.84 10.55
C SER A 240 -26.44 16.91 10.70
N VAL A 241 -26.06 18.11 11.15
CA VAL A 241 -27.00 19.21 11.38
C VAL A 241 -26.62 20.40 10.50
N GLY A 242 -27.52 20.77 9.60
CA GLY A 242 -27.44 21.91 8.71
C GLY A 242 -27.96 23.21 9.37
N THR A 243 -27.65 24.34 8.74
CA THR A 243 -28.07 25.69 9.16
C THR A 243 -29.20 26.27 8.28
N GLY A 244 -29.89 25.43 7.51
CA GLY A 244 -30.94 25.82 6.58
C GLY A 244 -30.47 26.31 5.21
N ASP A 245 -31.35 26.20 4.24
CA ASP A 245 -31.07 26.57 2.84
C ASP A 245 -31.12 28.11 2.67
N ALA A 246 -30.21 28.67 1.88
CA ALA A 246 -30.23 30.11 1.56
C ALA A 246 -31.13 30.35 0.34
N ALA A 247 -31.77 31.54 0.25
CA ALA A 247 -32.55 31.91 -0.93
C ALA A 247 -31.73 31.78 -2.23
N GLN A 248 -32.30 31.15 -3.26
CA GLN A 248 -31.68 31.10 -4.58
C GLN A 248 -31.76 32.49 -5.23
N VAL A 249 -30.67 33.26 -5.14
CA VAL A 249 -30.53 34.48 -5.93
C VAL A 249 -30.10 34.08 -7.35
N PRO A 250 -30.82 34.51 -8.41
CA PRO A 250 -30.35 34.36 -9.79
C PRO A 250 -28.99 35.06 -9.92
N MET A 251 -27.97 34.39 -10.45
CA MET A 251 -26.70 35.05 -10.72
C MET A 251 -26.92 36.11 -11.79
N ASP A 252 -26.75 37.38 -11.41
CA ASP A 252 -26.76 38.52 -12.31
C ASP A 252 -25.44 38.54 -13.09
N ASP A 253 -25.48 38.55 -14.43
CA ASP A 253 -24.30 38.45 -15.30
C ASP A 253 -23.30 39.62 -15.10
N ASN A 254 -23.76 40.73 -14.50
CA ASN A 254 -22.92 41.87 -14.13
C ASN A 254 -22.11 41.68 -12.83
N MET A 255 -22.32 40.61 -12.06
CA MET A 255 -21.55 40.31 -10.84
C MET A 255 -20.21 39.57 -11.10
N LEU A 256 -20.00 39.07 -12.31
CA LEU A 256 -18.79 38.31 -12.70
C LEU A 256 -17.55 39.19 -12.91
N THR A 257 -17.71 40.51 -13.09
CA THR A 257 -16.60 41.45 -13.30
C THR A 257 -15.84 41.80 -12.02
N VAL A 258 -16.45 41.61 -10.83
CA VAL A 258 -15.88 41.99 -9.52
C VAL A 258 -15.39 40.77 -8.72
N LEU A 259 -15.63 39.54 -9.19
CA LEU A 259 -15.18 38.30 -8.55
C LEU A 259 -14.06 37.65 -9.38
N SER A 260 -12.91 37.39 -8.77
CA SER A 260 -11.82 36.67 -9.43
C SER A 260 -12.29 35.27 -9.85
N LYS A 261 -11.86 34.83 -11.05
CA LYS A 261 -12.19 33.52 -11.66
C LYS A 261 -11.92 32.30 -10.75
N THR A 262 -11.18 32.47 -9.67
CA THR A 262 -10.82 31.45 -8.67
C THR A 262 -11.95 31.19 -7.67
N LEU A 263 -12.72 32.22 -7.27
CA LEU A 263 -13.77 32.11 -6.24
C LEU A 263 -15.03 31.36 -6.73
N VAL A 264 -15.34 31.46 -8.02
CA VAL A 264 -16.50 30.79 -8.63
C VAL A 264 -16.28 29.28 -8.78
N LYS A 265 -15.03 28.83 -8.91
CA LYS A 265 -14.69 27.40 -9.07
C LYS A 265 -14.71 26.58 -7.76
N LEU A 266 -14.73 27.25 -6.60
CA LEU A 266 -14.59 26.62 -5.28
C LEU A 266 -15.89 26.54 -4.46
N ALA A 267 -16.97 27.18 -4.91
CA ALA A 267 -18.27 27.15 -4.24
C ALA A 267 -19.03 25.85 -4.56
N ILE A 268 -18.59 24.71 -4.01
CA ILE A 268 -19.39 23.48 -4.03
C ILE A 268 -20.64 23.73 -3.17
N LYS A 269 -21.82 23.72 -3.79
CA LYS A 269 -23.09 23.92 -3.08
C LYS A 269 -23.28 22.81 -2.03
N PRO A 270 -23.57 23.13 -0.75
CA PRO A 270 -23.75 22.14 0.33
C PRO A 270 -24.76 21.02 0.01
N GLU A 271 -25.83 21.35 -0.71
CA GLU A 271 -26.86 20.41 -1.16
C GLU A 271 -26.31 19.29 -2.07
N SER A 272 -25.23 19.57 -2.83
CA SER A 272 -24.60 18.59 -3.71
C SER A 272 -23.69 17.62 -2.96
N THR A 273 -23.08 18.06 -1.86
CA THR A 273 -22.31 17.21 -0.93
C THR A 273 -23.24 16.30 -0.15
N GLU A 274 -24.34 16.82 0.38
CA GLU A 274 -25.33 16.05 1.14
C GLU A 274 -25.93 14.90 0.31
N ARG A 275 -26.44 15.19 -0.89
CA ARG A 275 -27.05 14.14 -1.74
C ARG A 275 -26.06 13.04 -2.10
N ARG A 276 -24.81 13.40 -2.38
CA ARG A 276 -23.74 12.46 -2.69
C ARG A 276 -23.39 11.59 -1.49
N PHE A 277 -23.27 12.20 -0.31
CA PHE A 277 -23.01 11.49 0.93
C PHE A 277 -24.14 10.52 1.27
N MET A 278 -25.39 10.97 1.21
CA MET A 278 -26.57 10.13 1.48
C MET A 278 -26.68 8.95 0.50
N ALA A 279 -26.31 9.13 -0.77
CA ALA A 279 -26.27 8.03 -1.74
C ALA A 279 -25.21 6.98 -1.34
N ARG A 280 -24.02 7.43 -0.92
CA ARG A 280 -22.97 6.54 -0.40
C ARG A 280 -23.43 5.85 0.89
N TRP A 281 -24.08 6.55 1.81
CA TRP A 281 -24.54 6.06 3.12
C TRP A 281 -26.00 5.54 3.09
N SER A 282 -26.50 5.14 1.93
CA SER A 282 -27.92 4.79 1.75
C SER A 282 -28.39 3.61 2.59
N ASN A 283 -27.51 2.64 2.87
CA ASN A 283 -27.81 1.52 3.76
C ASN A 283 -27.94 1.98 5.22
N GLU A 284 -27.10 2.91 5.65
CA GLU A 284 -27.10 3.47 7.00
C GLU A 284 -28.28 4.43 7.20
N VAL A 285 -28.69 5.16 6.16
CA VAL A 285 -29.94 5.95 6.14
C VAL A 285 -31.16 5.04 6.33
N LYS A 286 -31.23 3.95 5.54
CA LYS A 286 -32.29 2.94 5.64
C LYS A 286 -32.28 2.25 6.99
N GLY A 287 -31.11 1.86 7.45
CA GLY A 287 -30.83 1.21 8.73
C GLY A 287 -30.90 2.14 9.95
N LYS A 288 -31.31 3.40 9.78
CA LYS A 288 -31.52 4.36 10.87
C LYS A 288 -30.25 4.69 11.68
N ARG A 289 -29.07 4.68 11.05
CA ARG A 289 -27.77 4.99 11.69
C ARG A 289 -27.18 6.34 11.26
N TYR A 290 -27.60 6.87 10.11
CA TYR A 290 -27.23 8.20 9.66
C TYR A 290 -28.47 9.11 9.60
N PHE A 291 -28.33 10.32 10.14
CA PHE A 291 -29.39 11.31 10.24
C PHE A 291 -28.88 12.67 9.73
N ARG A 292 -29.65 13.29 8.85
CA ARG A 292 -29.41 14.65 8.37
C ARG A 292 -30.60 15.53 8.73
N PHE A 293 -30.35 16.54 9.56
CA PHE A 293 -31.33 17.54 9.95
C PHE A 293 -30.99 18.85 9.25
N ASN A 294 -31.95 19.44 8.53
CA ASN A 294 -31.77 20.73 7.86
C ASN A 294 -33.13 21.38 7.65
N VAL A 295 -33.28 22.63 8.09
CA VAL A 295 -34.53 23.40 7.94
C VAL A 295 -34.61 23.93 6.50
N LYS A 296 -35.39 23.26 5.66
CA LYS A 296 -35.50 23.54 4.22
C LYS A 296 -36.37 24.75 3.87
N GLN A 297 -37.23 25.18 4.79
CA GLN A 297 -38.20 26.26 4.58
C GLN A 297 -38.27 27.15 5.82
N GLY A 298 -38.36 28.46 5.62
CA GLY A 298 -38.47 29.49 6.65
C GLY A 298 -37.16 30.20 7.00
N LEU A 299 -35.99 29.68 6.58
CA LEU A 299 -34.68 30.28 6.84
C LEU A 299 -34.03 30.94 5.62
N GLU A 300 -34.66 30.86 4.44
CA GLU A 300 -34.12 31.37 3.18
C GLU A 300 -33.93 32.89 3.19
N GLN A 301 -34.77 33.59 3.98
CA GLN A 301 -34.84 35.05 4.11
C GLN A 301 -33.93 35.60 5.23
N VAL A 302 -33.21 34.73 5.96
CA VAL A 302 -32.33 35.11 7.07
C VAL A 302 -30.90 35.14 6.56
N HIS A 303 -30.32 36.34 6.47
CA HIS A 303 -28.91 36.49 6.10
C HIS A 303 -27.99 36.12 7.28
N MET A 304 -26.76 35.72 6.95
CA MET A 304 -25.81 35.13 7.90
C MET A 304 -25.36 36.04 9.06
N THR A 305 -25.71 37.32 9.04
CA THR A 305 -25.34 38.31 10.06
C THR A 305 -26.52 38.96 10.77
N GLU A 306 -27.76 38.57 10.45
CA GLU A 306 -28.97 39.20 11.00
C GLU A 306 -29.38 38.58 12.34
N PHE A 307 -28.62 38.87 13.41
CA PHE A 307 -28.88 38.30 14.74
C PHE A 307 -30.25 38.70 15.31
N GLU A 308 -30.77 39.88 14.91
CA GLU A 308 -32.12 40.36 15.28
C GLU A 308 -33.26 39.43 14.80
N LYS A 309 -33.02 38.58 13.80
CA LYS A 309 -34.00 37.60 13.29
C LYS A 309 -34.03 36.30 14.10
N GLN A 310 -33.54 36.30 15.34
CA GLN A 310 -33.56 35.15 16.24
C GLN A 310 -34.96 34.51 16.34
N SER A 311 -36.01 35.31 16.51
CA SER A 311 -37.40 34.82 16.63
C SER A 311 -37.89 34.10 15.37
N VAL A 312 -37.42 34.51 14.18
CA VAL A 312 -37.71 33.86 12.90
C VAL A 312 -37.00 32.51 12.82
N ILE A 313 -35.73 32.45 13.24
CA ILE A 313 -34.95 31.21 13.28
C ILE A 313 -35.60 30.20 14.22
N GLU A 314 -35.96 30.64 15.43
CA GLU A 314 -36.65 29.81 16.43
C GLU A 314 -37.99 29.31 15.90
N SER A 315 -38.81 30.18 15.31
CA SER A 315 -40.12 29.81 14.77
C SER A 315 -40.02 28.82 13.62
N ALA A 316 -39.12 29.06 12.65
CA ALA A 316 -38.93 28.15 11.51
C ALA A 316 -38.38 26.79 11.98
N THR A 317 -37.46 26.78 12.94
CA THR A 317 -36.92 25.55 13.52
C THR A 317 -37.97 24.80 14.33
N TYR A 318 -38.80 25.51 15.10
CA TYR A 318 -39.92 24.93 15.83
C TYR A 318 -40.93 24.28 14.89
N VAL A 319 -41.32 24.95 13.80
CA VAL A 319 -42.21 24.38 12.77
C VAL A 319 -41.58 23.13 12.16
N TYR A 320 -40.28 23.16 11.83
CA TYR A 320 -39.55 22.02 11.31
C TYR A 320 -39.56 20.83 12.29
N LEU A 321 -39.25 21.06 13.56
CA LEU A 321 -39.25 20.02 14.60
C LEU A 321 -40.67 19.48 14.82
N HIS A 322 -41.69 20.33 14.83
CA HIS A 322 -43.08 19.91 15.01
C HIS A 322 -43.60 19.05 13.85
N HIS A 323 -43.25 19.37 12.60
CA HIS A 323 -43.60 18.55 11.42
C HIS A 323 -42.71 17.31 11.29
N SER A 324 -41.48 17.36 11.81
CA SER A 324 -40.53 16.23 11.80
C SER A 324 -40.66 15.31 13.02
N SER A 325 -41.47 15.69 14.01
CA SER A 325 -41.61 15.04 15.33
C SER A 325 -42.02 13.57 15.26
N GLU A 326 -42.77 13.15 14.22
CA GLU A 326 -43.10 11.72 14.00
C GLU A 326 -41.86 10.89 13.59
N LYS A 327 -40.89 11.47 12.87
CA LYS A 327 -39.68 10.77 12.40
C LYS A 327 -38.56 10.71 13.45
N ILE A 328 -38.51 11.71 14.34
CA ILE A 328 -37.52 11.81 15.42
C ILE A 328 -37.92 10.90 16.59
N ARG A 329 -39.21 10.93 17.01
CA ARG A 329 -39.77 10.08 18.08
C ARG A 329 -39.66 8.58 17.78
N GLU A 330 -39.81 8.15 16.52
CA GLU A 330 -39.82 6.73 16.17
C GLU A 330 -38.41 6.09 16.04
N ARG A 331 -37.33 6.88 16.08
CA ARG A 331 -35.97 6.38 15.75
C ARG A 331 -34.88 6.59 16.82
N LEU A 332 -34.88 7.70 17.56
CA LEU A 332 -33.82 7.94 18.56
C LEU A 332 -34.09 7.22 19.89
N GLY A 333 -35.36 7.08 20.31
CA GLY A 333 -35.75 6.39 21.54
C GLY A 333 -35.70 4.87 21.54
N LYS A 334 -35.06 4.27 20.53
CA LYS A 334 -34.75 2.83 20.49
C LYS A 334 -33.24 2.54 20.51
N ILE A 335 -32.41 3.58 20.57
CA ILE A 335 -30.96 3.43 20.62
C ILE A 335 -30.56 3.38 22.10
N ASP A 336 -30.09 2.22 22.57
CA ASP A 336 -29.63 2.03 23.95
C ASP A 336 -28.30 2.76 24.17
N PHE A 337 -28.34 3.97 24.71
CA PHE A 337 -27.17 4.76 25.08
C PHE A 337 -26.64 4.43 26.49
N GLU A 338 -27.39 3.67 27.28
CA GLU A 338 -27.09 3.38 28.68
C GLU A 338 -25.95 2.36 28.81
N THR A 339 -25.97 1.31 27.98
CA THR A 339 -24.88 0.33 27.87
C THR A 339 -23.57 0.99 27.37
N THR A 340 -23.69 2.01 26.50
CA THR A 340 -22.54 2.78 25.96
C THR A 340 -21.81 3.58 27.04
N ILE A 341 -22.51 4.10 28.06
CA ILE A 341 -21.92 4.91 29.14
C ILE A 341 -21.27 4.01 30.18
N ARG A 342 -21.94 2.93 30.58
CA ARG A 342 -21.48 2.00 31.63
C ARG A 342 -20.19 1.27 31.25
N GLU A 343 -20.05 0.87 29.98
CA GLU A 343 -18.84 0.19 29.49
C GLU A 343 -17.72 1.17 29.11
N HIS A 344 -18.00 2.47 28.92
CA HIS A 344 -16.95 3.47 28.72
C HIS A 344 -16.20 3.82 30.00
N GLY A 345 -16.80 3.67 31.19
CA GLY A 345 -16.06 3.70 32.46
C GLY A 345 -14.97 2.61 32.51
N ALA A 346 -15.24 1.44 31.93
CA ALA A 346 -14.26 0.37 31.74
C ALA A 346 -13.24 0.68 30.63
N ARG A 347 -13.64 1.38 29.55
CA ARG A 347 -12.70 1.85 28.50
C ARG A 347 -11.84 3.03 28.92
N ALA A 348 -12.31 3.95 29.74
CA ALA A 348 -11.53 5.03 30.33
C ALA A 348 -10.56 4.50 31.38
N ALA A 349 -10.93 3.42 32.10
CA ALA A 349 -9.98 2.64 32.89
C ALA A 349 -8.97 1.91 32.00
N HIS A 350 -9.39 1.31 30.88
CA HIS A 350 -8.49 0.65 29.91
C HIS A 350 -7.56 1.65 29.20
N HIS A 351 -8.03 2.87 28.92
CA HIS A 351 -7.25 3.95 28.29
C HIS A 351 -6.37 4.69 29.31
N LYS A 352 -6.80 4.82 30.58
CA LYS A 352 -5.93 5.22 31.69
C LYS A 352 -4.86 4.18 31.98
N ILE A 353 -5.15 2.89 31.83
CA ILE A 353 -4.13 1.83 31.90
C ILE A 353 -3.19 1.95 30.70
N LEU A 354 -3.69 2.14 29.47
CA LEU A 354 -2.86 2.35 28.27
C LEU A 354 -2.02 3.64 28.29
N GLN A 355 -2.48 4.71 28.94
CA GLN A 355 -1.73 5.96 29.07
C GLN A 355 -0.82 6.01 30.32
N ALA A 356 -1.19 5.33 31.40
CA ALA A 356 -0.28 5.13 32.54
C ALA A 356 0.86 4.14 32.21
N LEU A 357 0.73 3.38 31.12
CA LEU A 357 1.76 2.51 30.54
C LEU A 357 2.80 3.26 29.68
N ASP A 358 2.59 4.56 29.39
CA ASP A 358 3.48 5.40 28.56
C ASP A 358 4.49 6.26 29.37
N LEU A 359 4.63 6.02 30.68
CA LEU A 359 5.75 6.58 31.44
C LEU A 359 7.02 5.75 31.21
N PRO A 360 8.18 6.38 30.99
CA PRO A 360 9.39 5.73 30.47
C PRO A 360 10.06 4.70 31.40
N ASP A 361 9.50 4.42 32.59
CA ASP A 361 10.09 3.56 33.62
C ASP A 361 9.18 2.40 34.11
N ASN A 362 8.17 1.95 33.35
CA ASN A 362 7.33 0.81 33.77
C ASN A 362 7.93 -0.57 33.34
N PRO A 363 8.23 -1.49 34.28
CA PRO A 363 8.87 -2.80 34.01
C PRO A 363 7.99 -3.85 33.29
N PHE A 364 6.78 -3.51 32.83
CA PHE A 364 5.86 -4.44 32.17
C PHE A 364 5.72 -4.26 30.64
N HIS A 365 6.47 -3.34 30.01
CA HIS A 365 6.51 -3.20 28.54
C HIS A 365 7.54 -4.14 27.88
N HIS A 366 7.20 -5.43 27.81
CA HIS A 366 7.81 -6.34 26.83
C HIS A 366 6.76 -7.31 26.26
N LYS A 367 5.86 -6.81 25.40
CA LYS A 367 5.35 -7.64 24.30
C LYS A 367 5.57 -6.88 22.99
N LYS A 368 6.53 -7.39 22.22
CA LYS A 368 6.82 -6.95 20.84
C LYS A 368 5.53 -6.94 20.01
N PRO A 369 5.35 -5.99 19.07
CA PRO A 369 4.31 -6.11 18.04
C PRO A 369 4.42 -7.46 17.33
N ALA A 370 3.29 -8.08 17.01
CA ALA A 370 3.26 -9.37 16.30
C ALA A 370 4.02 -9.26 14.97
N CYS A 371 4.83 -10.29 14.65
CA CYS A 371 5.74 -10.24 13.51
C CYS A 371 4.96 -10.11 12.19
N TRP A 372 5.41 -9.21 11.31
CA TRP A 372 4.82 -9.00 9.99
C TRP A 372 5.91 -9.12 8.92
N VAL A 373 5.82 -10.17 8.11
CA VAL A 373 6.75 -10.44 7.01
C VAL A 373 5.95 -10.66 5.74
N VAL A 374 5.35 -9.59 5.21
CA VAL A 374 4.65 -9.60 3.92
C VAL A 374 5.31 -8.56 3.01
N PRO A 375 5.85 -8.94 1.84
CA PRO A 375 6.72 -8.08 1.04
C PRO A 375 5.96 -7.12 0.11
N PHE A 376 4.62 -7.17 0.09
CA PHE A 376 3.79 -6.41 -0.85
C PHE A 376 2.88 -5.43 -0.11
N GLU A 377 2.73 -4.23 -0.66
CA GLU A 377 1.71 -3.27 -0.21
C GLU A 377 0.30 -3.74 -0.58
N ARG A 378 -0.69 -3.38 0.24
CA ARG A 378 -2.10 -3.71 -0.05
C ARG A 378 -2.53 -3.03 -1.35
N ASN A 379 -3.12 -3.80 -2.26
CA ASN A 379 -3.59 -3.28 -3.54
C ASN A 379 -4.87 -2.44 -3.37
N PRO A 380 -4.83 -1.09 -3.53
CA PRO A 380 -6.01 -0.24 -3.34
C PRO A 380 -7.05 -0.39 -4.44
N ARG A 381 -6.70 -1.06 -5.55
CA ARG A 381 -7.57 -1.30 -6.71
C ARG A 381 -8.18 -2.71 -6.68
N TYR A 382 -7.94 -3.49 -5.63
CA TYR A 382 -8.46 -4.84 -5.49
C TYR A 382 -9.98 -4.88 -5.62
N VAL A 383 -10.49 -5.87 -6.34
CA VAL A 383 -11.94 -6.11 -6.50
C VAL A 383 -12.30 -7.35 -5.71
N ASP A 384 -13.18 -7.17 -4.72
CA ASP A 384 -13.54 -8.21 -3.78
C ASP A 384 -14.01 -9.51 -4.45
N ARG A 385 -13.51 -10.62 -3.91
CA ARG A 385 -13.97 -11.97 -4.20
C ARG A 385 -14.49 -12.61 -2.93
N HIS A 386 -15.65 -13.28 -3.02
CA HIS A 386 -16.29 -13.97 -1.90
C HIS A 386 -15.38 -15.00 -1.21
N VAL A 387 -14.36 -15.52 -1.92
CA VAL A 387 -13.39 -16.45 -1.37
C VAL A 387 -12.61 -15.89 -0.19
N VAL A 388 -12.26 -14.60 -0.16
CA VAL A 388 -11.52 -13.99 0.96
C VAL A 388 -12.32 -14.14 2.25
N GLY A 389 -13.60 -13.79 2.22
CA GLY A 389 -14.51 -13.98 3.36
C GLY A 389 -14.66 -15.45 3.75
N LYS A 390 -14.77 -16.35 2.77
CA LYS A 390 -14.88 -17.80 3.01
C LYS A 390 -13.64 -18.37 3.71
N VAL A 391 -12.44 -18.01 3.26
CA VAL A 391 -11.18 -18.46 3.89
C VAL A 391 -11.06 -17.84 5.28
N LYS A 392 -11.32 -16.53 5.40
CA LYS A 392 -11.22 -15.79 6.66
C LYS A 392 -12.11 -16.33 7.78
N CYS A 393 -13.37 -16.68 7.48
CA CYS A 393 -14.27 -17.32 8.47
C CYS A 393 -13.80 -18.72 8.89
N ARG A 394 -12.91 -19.34 8.11
CA ARG A 394 -12.30 -20.64 8.37
C ARG A 394 -10.90 -20.55 8.96
N LEU A 395 -10.37 -19.36 9.20
CA LEU A 395 -9.14 -19.17 9.95
C LEU A 395 -9.48 -19.00 11.45
N PHE A 396 -8.82 -19.76 12.31
CA PHE A 396 -8.85 -19.68 13.78
C PHE A 396 -10.21 -19.93 14.51
N ALA A 397 -11.19 -20.58 13.91
CA ALA A 397 -12.37 -21.13 14.61
C ALA A 397 -12.17 -22.59 15.09
N LYS A 398 -13.09 -23.08 15.92
CA LYS A 398 -13.00 -24.40 16.56
C LYS A 398 -13.18 -25.56 15.56
N ASN A 399 -12.35 -26.60 15.68
CA ASN A 399 -12.33 -27.82 14.84
C ASN A 399 -12.00 -27.56 13.36
N GLN A 400 -10.91 -26.86 13.10
CA GLN A 400 -10.60 -26.34 11.77
C GLN A 400 -9.49 -27.08 11.03
N PRO A 401 -9.48 -26.94 9.69
CA PRO A 401 -8.41 -27.41 8.83
C PRO A 401 -7.20 -26.49 9.02
N GLU A 402 -6.08 -27.09 9.45
CA GLU A 402 -4.78 -26.41 9.65
C GLU A 402 -4.25 -25.80 8.34
N ARG A 403 -4.69 -26.33 7.18
CA ARG A 403 -4.14 -26.05 5.86
C ARG A 403 -5.25 -25.81 4.85
N ILE A 404 -5.15 -24.73 4.09
CA ILE A 404 -6.10 -24.35 3.04
C ILE A 404 -5.31 -24.11 1.75
N ALA A 405 -5.71 -24.73 0.64
CA ALA A 405 -5.11 -24.48 -0.65
C ALA A 405 -6.07 -23.72 -1.57
N ILE A 406 -5.61 -22.59 -2.10
CA ILE A 406 -6.31 -21.79 -3.10
C ILE A 406 -5.67 -22.08 -4.45
N PHE A 407 -6.42 -22.70 -5.36
CA PHE A 407 -5.91 -23.05 -6.68
C PHE A 407 -6.73 -22.50 -7.84
N GLY A 408 -6.13 -22.41 -9.02
CA GLY A 408 -6.77 -21.90 -10.23
C GLY A 408 -5.76 -21.43 -11.28
N LEU A 409 -6.23 -20.97 -12.44
CA LEU A 409 -5.39 -20.57 -13.58
C LEU A 409 -4.40 -19.43 -13.24
N GLY A 410 -3.32 -19.31 -14.01
CA GLY A 410 -2.40 -18.17 -13.92
C GLY A 410 -3.12 -16.85 -14.21
N GLY A 411 -2.68 -15.76 -13.57
CA GLY A 411 -3.29 -14.43 -13.77
C GLY A 411 -4.70 -14.23 -13.20
N ILE A 412 -5.33 -15.26 -12.61
CA ILE A 412 -6.68 -15.18 -12.04
C ILE A 412 -6.77 -14.36 -10.73
N GLY A 413 -5.62 -14.08 -10.11
CA GLY A 413 -5.50 -13.23 -8.92
C GLY A 413 -5.35 -13.96 -7.58
N LYS A 414 -4.86 -15.21 -7.55
CA LYS A 414 -4.64 -15.98 -6.30
C LYS A 414 -3.72 -15.26 -5.31
N THR A 415 -2.57 -14.77 -5.77
CA THR A 415 -1.63 -13.97 -4.97
C THR A 415 -2.30 -12.73 -4.39
N GLN A 416 -3.17 -12.05 -5.17
CA GLN A 416 -3.93 -10.88 -4.70
C GLN A 416 -4.99 -11.27 -3.65
N ILE A 417 -5.64 -12.44 -3.80
CA ILE A 417 -6.54 -13.00 -2.79
C ILE A 417 -5.79 -13.29 -1.48
N ALA A 418 -4.62 -13.92 -1.57
CA ALA A 418 -3.79 -14.25 -0.40
C ALA A 418 -3.24 -12.99 0.29
N LEU A 419 -2.85 -11.98 -0.49
CA LEU A 419 -2.42 -10.69 0.02
C LEU A 419 -3.55 -9.97 0.75
N GLU A 420 -4.73 -9.90 0.14
CA GLU A 420 -5.90 -9.30 0.78
C GLU A 420 -6.30 -10.07 2.04
N LEU A 421 -6.20 -11.41 2.03
CA LEU A 421 -6.40 -12.25 3.21
C LEU A 421 -5.38 -11.92 4.32
N ALA A 422 -4.11 -11.72 3.99
CA ALA A 422 -3.07 -11.34 4.95
C ALA A 422 -3.41 -10.03 5.65
N TYR A 423 -3.76 -8.99 4.89
CA TYR A 423 -4.14 -7.69 5.42
C TYR A 423 -5.40 -7.77 6.28
N GLN A 424 -6.46 -8.43 5.80
CA GLN A 424 -7.69 -8.61 6.58
C GLN A 424 -7.48 -9.47 7.83
N THR A 425 -6.56 -10.44 7.79
CA THR A 425 -6.22 -11.26 8.97
C THR A 425 -5.48 -10.44 10.02
N ARG A 426 -4.55 -9.57 9.59
CA ARG A 426 -3.86 -8.63 10.49
C ARG A 426 -4.84 -7.67 11.17
N GLU A 427 -5.83 -7.20 10.41
CA GLU A 427 -6.87 -6.30 10.90
C GLU A 427 -7.78 -6.99 11.94
N LEU A 428 -8.13 -8.26 11.72
CA LEU A 428 -9.01 -9.01 12.63
C LEU A 428 -8.28 -9.56 13.85
N TYR A 429 -7.00 -9.90 13.71
CA TYR A 429 -6.18 -10.54 14.74
C TYR A 429 -4.83 -9.81 14.88
N PRO A 430 -4.76 -8.66 15.59
CA PRO A 430 -3.54 -7.86 15.69
C PRO A 430 -2.37 -8.54 16.41
N ASP A 431 -2.67 -9.57 17.20
CA ASP A 431 -1.72 -10.45 17.89
C ASP A 431 -1.25 -11.63 17.02
N CYS A 432 -1.80 -11.78 15.80
CA CYS A 432 -1.42 -12.83 14.87
C CYS A 432 -0.15 -12.46 14.10
N ALA A 433 0.88 -13.30 14.19
CA ALA A 433 2.09 -13.15 13.39
C ALA A 433 1.85 -13.66 11.96
N ILE A 434 2.15 -12.85 10.94
CA ILE A 434 1.84 -13.19 9.54
C ILE A 434 3.13 -13.21 8.72
N PHE A 435 3.38 -14.34 8.06
CA PHE A 435 4.59 -14.57 7.30
C PHE A 435 4.25 -15.01 5.87
N TRP A 436 4.92 -14.39 4.91
CA TRP A 436 4.80 -14.67 3.48
C TRP A 436 6.04 -15.43 3.00
N LEU A 437 5.80 -16.60 2.41
CA LEU A 437 6.83 -17.53 1.95
C LEU A 437 6.67 -17.76 0.45
N PRO A 438 7.55 -17.22 -0.41
CA PRO A 438 7.58 -17.58 -1.82
C PRO A 438 7.98 -19.05 -1.97
N ALA A 439 7.10 -19.85 -2.56
CA ALA A 439 7.26 -21.29 -2.75
C ALA A 439 7.57 -21.66 -4.22
N VAL A 440 8.29 -20.78 -4.91
CA VAL A 440 8.64 -20.93 -6.34
C VAL A 440 9.76 -21.95 -6.54
N ASP A 441 10.72 -21.98 -5.62
CA ASP A 441 11.86 -22.89 -5.62
C ASP A 441 12.37 -23.09 -4.17
N THR A 442 13.23 -24.09 -3.97
CA THR A 442 13.69 -24.47 -2.62
C THR A 442 14.60 -23.41 -1.98
N GLU A 443 15.34 -22.64 -2.76
CA GLU A 443 16.27 -21.62 -2.27
C GLU A 443 15.52 -20.37 -1.79
N SER A 444 14.58 -19.86 -2.59
CA SER A 444 13.67 -18.76 -2.25
C SER A 444 12.89 -19.07 -0.97
N LEU A 445 12.40 -20.30 -0.84
CA LEU A 445 11.66 -20.73 0.33
C LEU A 445 12.55 -20.79 1.58
N GLN A 446 13.78 -21.29 1.45
CA GLN A 446 14.74 -21.32 2.55
C GLN A 446 15.10 -19.91 3.04
N GLN A 447 15.34 -18.97 2.13
CA GLN A 447 15.58 -17.57 2.49
C GLN A 447 14.40 -16.97 3.23
N ALA A 448 13.16 -17.32 2.84
CA ALA A 448 11.97 -16.87 3.55
C ALA A 448 11.92 -17.44 4.98
N TYR A 449 12.19 -18.74 5.17
CA TYR A 449 12.30 -19.34 6.51
C TYR A 449 13.39 -18.70 7.37
N GLN A 450 14.53 -18.33 6.78
CA GLN A 450 15.59 -17.62 7.49
C GLN A 450 15.12 -16.24 7.99
N ARG A 451 14.42 -15.47 7.14
CA ARG A 451 13.81 -14.18 7.55
C ARG A 451 12.79 -14.37 8.66
N VAL A 452 11.99 -15.43 8.62
CA VAL A 452 11.04 -15.76 9.69
C VAL A 452 11.79 -16.06 11.00
N ALA A 453 12.85 -16.86 10.93
CA ALA A 453 13.68 -17.19 12.09
C ALA A 453 14.31 -15.94 12.74
N ASP A 454 14.86 -15.03 11.93
CA ASP A 454 15.44 -13.77 12.40
C ASP A 454 14.41 -12.90 13.12
N GLN A 455 13.19 -12.80 12.58
CA GLN A 455 12.09 -12.03 13.18
C GLN A 455 11.60 -12.64 14.50
N LEU A 456 11.58 -13.98 14.57
CA LEU A 456 11.27 -14.72 15.79
C LEU A 456 12.44 -14.73 16.81
N GLY A 457 13.62 -14.22 16.43
CA GLY A 457 14.81 -14.17 17.29
C GLY A 457 15.44 -15.54 17.54
N ILE A 458 15.32 -16.46 16.59
CA ILE A 458 15.84 -17.82 16.69
C ILE A 458 17.30 -17.83 16.23
N ALA A 459 18.22 -18.29 17.07
CA ALA A 459 19.64 -18.35 16.73
C ALA A 459 19.88 -19.47 15.70
N LEU A 460 20.34 -19.10 14.50
CA LEU A 460 20.58 -20.05 13.42
C LEU A 460 22.00 -20.63 13.52
N GLY A 461 22.10 -21.96 13.39
CA GLY A 461 23.36 -22.67 13.15
C GLY A 461 23.71 -22.71 11.66
N ASP A 462 24.91 -23.20 11.33
CA ASP A 462 25.50 -23.16 9.98
C ASP A 462 24.86 -24.11 8.93
N THR A 463 23.75 -24.80 9.23
CA THR A 463 23.22 -25.94 8.44
C THR A 463 21.80 -25.73 7.88
N ARG A 464 21.62 -26.11 6.60
CA ARG A 464 20.41 -25.88 5.76
C ARG A 464 19.11 -26.52 6.30
N GLU A 465 19.19 -27.74 6.80
CA GLU A 465 18.04 -28.48 7.37
C GLU A 465 17.58 -27.92 8.71
N ASP A 466 18.49 -27.27 9.44
CA ASP A 466 18.20 -26.81 10.79
C ASP A 466 17.28 -25.60 10.77
N VAL A 467 17.40 -24.68 9.80
CA VAL A 467 16.58 -23.46 9.73
C VAL A 467 15.07 -23.76 9.66
N MET A 468 14.65 -24.69 8.80
CA MET A 468 13.23 -25.02 8.64
C MET A 468 12.67 -25.75 9.87
N ARG A 469 13.43 -26.68 10.48
CA ARG A 469 13.04 -27.31 11.76
C ARG A 469 12.98 -26.30 12.89
N LEU A 470 13.95 -25.40 12.96
CA LEU A 470 14.05 -24.35 13.97
C LEU A 470 12.89 -23.37 13.91
N VAL A 471 12.25 -23.17 12.75
CA VAL A 471 11.01 -22.37 12.64
C VAL A 471 9.76 -23.23 12.90
N LYS A 472 9.74 -24.49 12.42
CA LYS A 472 8.63 -25.42 12.65
C LYS A 472 8.36 -25.64 14.14
N ASP A 473 9.39 -25.95 14.92
CA ASP A 473 9.24 -26.37 16.30
C ASP A 473 8.62 -25.27 17.19
N PRO A 474 9.06 -23.99 17.14
CA PRO A 474 8.40 -22.90 17.84
C PRO A 474 6.97 -22.67 17.36
N LEU A 475 6.72 -22.61 16.05
CA LEU A 475 5.37 -22.36 15.54
C LEU A 475 4.39 -23.49 15.90
N SER A 476 4.87 -24.70 16.14
CA SER A 476 4.05 -25.84 16.57
C SER A 476 3.72 -25.84 18.07
N ARG A 477 4.31 -24.95 18.88
CA ARG A 477 4.02 -24.86 20.32
C ARG A 477 2.78 -24.01 20.58
N SER A 478 1.93 -24.46 21.51
CA SER A 478 0.76 -23.71 21.97
C SER A 478 1.10 -22.36 22.62
N SER A 479 2.33 -22.18 23.11
CA SER A 479 2.82 -20.94 23.72
C SER A 479 3.11 -19.81 22.73
N THR A 480 3.17 -20.10 21.43
CA THR A 480 3.61 -19.15 20.39
C THR A 480 2.51 -18.18 19.97
N GLY A 481 1.25 -18.48 20.33
CA GLY A 481 0.10 -17.66 19.98
C GLY A 481 -0.32 -17.84 18.52
N ARG A 482 -1.12 -16.90 18.01
CA ARG A 482 -1.70 -17.00 16.68
C ARG A 482 -0.68 -16.65 15.59
N TRP A 483 -0.70 -17.43 14.52
CA TRP A 483 0.13 -17.15 13.35
C TRP A 483 -0.52 -17.63 12.05
N LEU A 484 -0.17 -16.98 10.94
CA LEU A 484 -0.57 -17.33 9.59
C LEU A 484 0.66 -17.44 8.69
N LEU A 485 0.86 -18.61 8.08
CA LEU A 485 1.84 -18.81 7.02
C LEU A 485 1.14 -18.78 5.65
N ILE A 486 1.63 -17.95 4.74
CA ILE A 486 1.14 -17.88 3.36
C ILE A 486 2.25 -18.35 2.44
N PHE A 487 2.08 -19.52 1.82
CA PHE A 487 2.96 -20.03 0.79
C PHE A 487 2.42 -19.64 -0.58
N ASP A 488 3.12 -18.76 -1.28
CA ASP A 488 2.69 -18.25 -2.58
C ASP A 488 3.42 -18.96 -3.73
N ASN A 489 2.70 -19.37 -4.78
CA ASN A 489 3.21 -20.08 -5.96
C ASN A 489 3.77 -21.49 -5.67
N ALA A 490 3.10 -22.26 -4.82
CA ALA A 490 3.42 -23.66 -4.56
C ALA A 490 3.03 -24.58 -5.73
N ASP A 491 3.67 -24.42 -6.89
CA ASP A 491 3.27 -25.06 -8.16
C ASP A 491 3.96 -26.42 -8.39
N GLU A 492 5.18 -26.59 -7.87
CA GLU A 492 6.05 -27.75 -8.11
C GLU A 492 5.86 -28.87 -7.07
N ILE A 493 5.25 -29.99 -7.47
CA ILE A 493 4.94 -31.10 -6.54
C ILE A 493 6.19 -31.77 -5.97
N ASP A 494 7.25 -31.88 -6.76
CA ASP A 494 8.48 -32.62 -6.41
C ASP A 494 9.20 -31.96 -5.23
N MET A 495 9.03 -30.65 -5.03
CA MET A 495 9.52 -29.93 -3.86
C MET A 495 8.85 -30.39 -2.55
N TRP A 496 7.58 -30.76 -2.61
CA TRP A 496 6.78 -31.07 -1.43
C TRP A 496 6.80 -32.55 -1.03
N THR A 497 7.09 -33.44 -2.00
CA THR A 497 7.16 -34.89 -1.82
C THR A 497 8.58 -35.37 -1.53
N GLU A 498 8.71 -36.52 -0.85
CA GLU A 498 10.00 -37.21 -0.72
C GLU A 498 10.52 -37.66 -2.09
N SER A 499 11.71 -37.18 -2.48
CA SER A 499 12.37 -37.70 -3.68
C SER A 499 12.99 -39.07 -3.37
N GLN A 500 12.89 -40.03 -4.28
CA GLN A 500 13.56 -41.33 -4.16
C GLN A 500 15.10 -41.25 -4.14
N ILE A 501 15.67 -40.04 -4.31
CA ILE A 501 17.10 -39.78 -4.49
C ILE A 501 17.71 -39.02 -3.30
N SER A 502 16.91 -38.40 -2.42
CA SER A 502 17.39 -37.59 -1.29
C SER A 502 17.11 -38.25 0.05
N THR A 503 18.13 -38.35 0.91
CA THR A 503 18.04 -38.86 2.30
C THR A 503 17.32 -37.93 3.27
N THR A 504 16.78 -36.80 2.78
CA THR A 504 16.10 -35.76 3.52
C THR A 504 14.62 -35.75 3.10
N GLY A 505 13.69 -35.88 4.05
CA GLY A 505 12.24 -35.91 3.79
C GLY A 505 11.70 -34.69 3.01
N GLY A 506 10.47 -34.78 2.50
CA GLY A 506 9.86 -33.74 1.65
C GLY A 506 9.55 -32.44 2.41
N LEU A 507 9.40 -31.30 1.71
CA LEU A 507 9.12 -30.01 2.38
C LEU A 507 7.81 -29.98 3.18
N LYS A 508 6.86 -30.88 2.86
CA LYS A 508 5.62 -31.06 3.64
C LYS A 508 5.90 -31.43 5.10
N ASP A 509 7.00 -32.13 5.37
CA ASP A 509 7.39 -32.56 6.72
C ASP A 509 7.87 -31.41 7.60
N TYR A 510 8.19 -30.25 7.00
CA TYR A 510 8.65 -29.06 7.72
C TYR A 510 7.52 -28.07 8.04
N LEU A 511 6.27 -28.38 7.66
CA LEU A 511 5.12 -27.54 7.97
C LEU A 511 4.77 -27.65 9.48
N PRO A 512 4.60 -26.51 10.19
CA PRO A 512 4.22 -26.51 11.60
C PRO A 512 2.76 -26.92 11.79
N THR A 513 2.49 -27.56 12.92
CA THR A 513 1.14 -28.02 13.32
C THR A 513 0.70 -27.30 14.59
N SER A 514 -0.43 -26.58 14.56
CA SER A 514 -0.91 -25.81 15.71
C SER A 514 -2.42 -25.64 15.69
N ASN A 515 -3.04 -25.62 16.89
CA ASN A 515 -4.46 -25.31 17.04
C ASN A 515 -4.78 -23.80 16.93
N GLU A 516 -3.75 -22.96 17.03
CA GLU A 516 -3.84 -21.49 16.96
C GLU A 516 -3.16 -20.94 15.68
N GLY A 517 -2.59 -21.82 14.87
CA GLY A 517 -1.89 -21.49 13.62
C GLY A 517 -2.66 -21.94 12.39
N ALA A 518 -2.46 -21.25 11.28
CA ALA A 518 -3.06 -21.62 10.00
C ALA A 518 -2.07 -21.47 8.84
N ILE A 519 -2.23 -22.30 7.82
CA ILE A 519 -1.41 -22.28 6.61
C ILE A 519 -2.29 -22.11 5.38
N VAL A 520 -1.93 -21.17 4.51
CA VAL A 520 -2.60 -20.94 3.23
C VAL A 520 -1.60 -21.12 2.09
N PHE A 521 -1.96 -21.95 1.10
CA PHE A 521 -1.19 -22.15 -0.12
C PHE A 521 -1.89 -21.48 -1.30
N THR A 522 -1.13 -20.83 -2.19
CA THR A 522 -1.59 -20.51 -3.55
C THR A 522 -0.87 -21.41 -4.55
N THR A 523 -1.61 -21.99 -5.49
CA THR A 523 -1.02 -22.88 -6.51
C THR A 523 -1.84 -22.88 -7.81
N ARG A 524 -1.24 -23.22 -8.93
CA ARG A 524 -1.90 -23.50 -10.21
C ARG A 524 -2.29 -24.97 -10.32
N SER A 525 -1.65 -25.83 -9.53
CA SER A 525 -1.80 -27.27 -9.63
C SER A 525 -2.84 -27.79 -8.65
N ASN A 526 -3.95 -28.32 -9.19
CA ASN A 526 -4.96 -29.03 -8.38
C ASN A 526 -4.31 -30.22 -7.63
N LYS A 527 -3.34 -30.91 -8.27
CA LYS A 527 -2.60 -32.02 -7.66
C LYS A 527 -1.84 -31.55 -6.41
N VAL A 528 -1.14 -30.41 -6.48
CA VAL A 528 -0.41 -29.87 -5.33
C VAL A 528 -1.36 -29.37 -4.25
N ALA A 529 -2.46 -28.70 -4.64
CA ALA A 529 -3.48 -28.24 -3.69
C ALA A 529 -4.07 -29.40 -2.87
N GLN A 530 -4.45 -30.50 -3.53
CA GLN A 530 -4.95 -31.71 -2.87
C GLN A 530 -3.89 -32.35 -1.98
N TYR A 531 -2.63 -32.38 -2.42
CA TYR A 531 -1.54 -32.95 -1.65
C TYR A 531 -1.22 -32.15 -0.36
N LEU A 532 -1.29 -30.82 -0.41
CA LEU A 532 -0.90 -29.94 0.70
C LEU A 532 -2.02 -29.65 1.70
N ALA A 533 -3.24 -29.43 1.23
CA ALA A 533 -4.37 -29.04 2.08
C ALA A 533 -5.34 -30.19 2.38
N GLU A 534 -5.23 -31.33 1.67
CA GLU A 534 -6.01 -32.56 1.82
C GLU A 534 -7.53 -32.38 1.73
N THR A 535 -8.15 -31.76 2.73
CA THR A 535 -9.59 -31.56 2.84
C THR A 535 -10.08 -30.19 2.36
N GLU A 536 -9.27 -29.12 2.51
CA GLU A 536 -9.70 -27.75 2.17
C GLU A 536 -9.02 -27.17 0.94
N VAL A 537 -9.53 -27.59 -0.20
CA VAL A 537 -9.10 -27.10 -1.51
C VAL A 537 -10.18 -26.18 -2.09
N ILE A 538 -9.79 -24.96 -2.46
CA ILE A 538 -10.69 -23.94 -3.00
C ILE A 538 -10.24 -23.56 -4.40
N GLU A 539 -11.05 -23.94 -5.39
CA GLU A 539 -10.89 -23.53 -6.78
C GLU A 539 -11.37 -22.09 -6.98
N ILE A 540 -10.55 -21.28 -7.64
CA ILE A 540 -10.88 -19.92 -8.05
C ILE A 540 -11.40 -19.95 -9.48
N ALA A 541 -12.70 -19.73 -9.63
CA ALA A 541 -13.33 -19.52 -10.93
C ALA A 541 -12.99 -18.14 -11.52
N GLU A 542 -13.18 -18.02 -12.83
CA GLU A 542 -13.07 -16.76 -13.58
C GLU A 542 -14.01 -15.69 -13.01
N MET A 543 -13.65 -14.42 -13.19
CA MET A 543 -14.50 -13.31 -12.75
C MET A 543 -15.68 -13.13 -13.71
N ASP A 544 -16.83 -12.79 -13.15
CA ASP A 544 -17.96 -12.32 -13.95
C ASP A 544 -17.68 -10.95 -14.59
N GLU A 545 -18.43 -10.63 -15.65
CA GLU A 545 -18.30 -9.40 -16.43
C GLU A 545 -18.41 -8.13 -15.56
N GLN A 546 -19.24 -8.15 -14.51
CA GLN A 546 -19.39 -6.99 -13.63
C GLN A 546 -18.13 -6.73 -12.81
N LYS A 547 -17.53 -7.79 -12.25
CA LYS A 547 -16.27 -7.72 -11.51
C LYS A 547 -15.11 -7.33 -12.40
N THR A 548 -14.99 -7.90 -13.60
CA THR A 548 -13.91 -7.53 -14.53
C THR A 548 -14.07 -6.11 -15.08
N THR A 549 -15.29 -5.64 -15.30
CA THR A 549 -15.54 -4.23 -15.63
C THR A 549 -15.08 -3.31 -14.50
N ARG A 550 -15.25 -3.71 -13.23
CA ARG A 550 -14.70 -2.96 -12.08
C ARG A 550 -13.17 -2.99 -12.05
N VAL A 551 -12.53 -4.12 -12.35
CA VAL A 551 -11.06 -4.22 -12.47
C VAL A 551 -10.55 -3.25 -13.54
N LEU A 552 -11.20 -3.25 -14.71
CA LEU A 552 -10.87 -2.32 -15.81
C LEU A 552 -11.08 -0.86 -15.38
N ARG A 553 -12.21 -0.54 -14.75
CA ARG A 553 -12.52 0.80 -14.22
C ARG A 553 -11.52 1.31 -13.20
N ASN A 554 -11.06 0.44 -12.31
CA ASN A 554 -10.09 0.80 -11.27
C ASN A 554 -8.68 1.06 -11.85
N THR A 555 -8.41 0.56 -13.06
CA THR A 555 -7.09 0.65 -13.69
C THR A 555 -7.00 1.74 -14.77
N LEU A 556 -8.10 2.05 -15.46
CA LEU A 556 -8.15 3.14 -16.44
C LEU A 556 -8.05 4.52 -15.79
N ILE A 557 -7.26 5.42 -16.39
CA ILE A 557 -7.20 6.83 -16.00
C ILE A 557 -8.50 7.53 -16.43
N SER A 558 -8.90 7.35 -17.69
CA SER A 558 -10.10 7.94 -18.27
C SER A 558 -11.30 7.01 -18.12
N LYS A 559 -12.07 7.19 -17.03
CA LYS A 559 -13.25 6.35 -16.72
C LYS A 559 -14.38 6.48 -17.75
N GLU A 560 -14.40 7.57 -18.51
CA GLU A 560 -15.36 7.84 -19.59
C GLU A 560 -15.26 6.83 -20.74
N LEU A 561 -14.11 6.19 -20.92
CA LEU A 561 -13.93 5.14 -21.94
C LEU A 561 -14.88 3.95 -21.75
N LEU A 562 -15.38 3.74 -20.52
CA LEU A 562 -16.34 2.68 -20.20
C LEU A 562 -17.79 3.01 -20.58
N HIS A 563 -18.08 4.20 -21.12
CA HIS A 563 -19.39 4.49 -21.69
C HIS A 563 -19.68 3.66 -22.94
N ASP A 564 -18.63 3.22 -23.64
CA ASP A 564 -18.71 2.23 -24.71
C ASP A 564 -18.83 0.81 -24.11
N THR A 565 -20.07 0.43 -23.78
CA THR A 565 -20.38 -0.86 -23.16
C THR A 565 -20.13 -2.04 -24.12
N GLU A 566 -20.26 -1.83 -25.42
CA GLU A 566 -20.04 -2.87 -26.42
C GLU A 566 -18.55 -3.23 -26.54
N SER A 567 -17.69 -2.22 -26.70
CA SER A 567 -16.24 -2.44 -26.76
C SER A 567 -15.69 -2.91 -25.41
N THR A 568 -16.26 -2.43 -24.30
CA THR A 568 -15.93 -2.95 -22.95
C THR A 568 -16.18 -4.46 -22.88
N ARG A 569 -17.37 -4.92 -23.26
CA ARG A 569 -17.71 -6.35 -23.20
C ARG A 569 -16.84 -7.18 -24.16
N LYS A 570 -16.60 -6.70 -25.39
CA LYS A 570 -15.72 -7.35 -26.37
C LYS A 570 -14.30 -7.50 -25.82
N LEU A 571 -13.73 -6.43 -25.28
CA LEU A 571 -12.41 -6.42 -24.66
C LEU A 571 -12.31 -7.45 -23.53
N LEU A 572 -13.24 -7.41 -22.59
CA LEU A 572 -13.23 -8.31 -21.43
C LEU A 572 -13.35 -9.79 -21.85
N SER A 573 -14.18 -10.07 -22.87
CA SER A 573 -14.30 -11.41 -23.45
C SER A 573 -13.00 -11.86 -24.13
N ARG A 574 -12.30 -10.98 -24.85
CA ARG A 574 -11.00 -11.30 -25.48
C ARG A 574 -9.91 -11.57 -24.46
N LEU A 575 -9.95 -10.87 -23.34
CA LEU A 575 -9.02 -11.08 -22.23
C LEU A 575 -9.44 -12.22 -21.30
N THR A 576 -10.42 -13.05 -21.72
CA THR A 576 -10.89 -14.23 -20.98
C THR A 576 -11.29 -13.92 -19.54
N PHE A 577 -11.72 -12.68 -19.28
CA PHE A 577 -12.06 -12.19 -17.95
C PHE A 577 -10.94 -12.35 -16.89
N LEU A 578 -9.67 -12.45 -17.33
CA LEU A 578 -8.52 -12.61 -16.45
C LEU A 578 -8.05 -11.25 -15.92
N PRO A 579 -8.02 -11.02 -14.59
CA PRO A 579 -7.64 -9.73 -14.01
C PRO A 579 -6.27 -9.23 -14.44
N LEU A 580 -5.26 -10.11 -14.51
CA LEU A 580 -3.92 -9.72 -14.93
C LEU A 580 -3.89 -9.19 -16.37
N ALA A 581 -4.57 -9.88 -17.30
CA ALA A 581 -4.68 -9.47 -18.69
C ALA A 581 -5.39 -8.12 -18.83
N ILE A 582 -6.45 -7.90 -18.04
CA ILE A 582 -7.19 -6.63 -17.99
C ILE A 582 -6.32 -5.48 -17.49
N VAL A 583 -5.56 -5.70 -16.41
CA VAL A 583 -4.66 -4.66 -15.87
C VAL A 583 -3.57 -4.30 -16.88
N GLN A 584 -3.02 -5.28 -17.58
CA GLN A 584 -2.02 -5.06 -18.63
C GLN A 584 -2.61 -4.30 -19.83
N ALA A 585 -3.81 -4.69 -20.30
CA ALA A 585 -4.51 -4.00 -21.37
C ALA A 585 -4.83 -2.54 -20.99
N ALA A 586 -5.32 -2.30 -19.77
CA ALA A 586 -5.59 -0.96 -19.27
C ALA A 586 -4.33 -0.09 -19.18
N SER A 587 -3.18 -0.65 -18.77
CA SER A 587 -1.89 0.07 -18.79
C SER A 587 -1.54 0.51 -20.20
N PHE A 588 -1.64 -0.40 -21.17
CA PHE A 588 -1.34 -0.09 -22.57
C PHE A 588 -2.29 0.97 -23.15
N ILE A 589 -3.58 0.87 -22.85
CA ILE A 589 -4.59 1.86 -23.24
C ILE A 589 -4.25 3.24 -22.65
N ASN A 590 -3.87 3.29 -21.37
CA ASN A 590 -3.49 4.53 -20.69
C ASN A 590 -2.23 5.16 -21.31
N GLU A 591 -1.20 4.37 -21.56
CA GLU A 591 0.08 4.81 -22.12
C GLU A 591 -0.08 5.36 -23.55
N ASN A 592 -0.90 4.70 -24.38
CA ASN A 592 -1.07 5.02 -25.79
C ASN A 592 -2.30 5.89 -26.09
N ARG A 593 -3.07 6.28 -25.05
CA ARG A 593 -4.30 7.08 -25.16
C ARG A 593 -5.32 6.53 -26.17
N LEU A 594 -5.48 5.20 -26.18
CA LEU A 594 -6.38 4.52 -27.10
C LEU A 594 -7.83 4.54 -26.59
N THR A 595 -8.78 4.42 -27.52
CA THR A 595 -10.16 4.08 -27.15
C THR A 595 -10.28 2.57 -26.93
N LEU A 596 -11.31 2.11 -26.21
CA LEU A 596 -11.57 0.67 -26.07
C LEU A 596 -11.83 0.02 -27.42
N ALA A 597 -12.59 0.70 -28.29
CA ALA A 597 -12.86 0.24 -29.64
C ALA A 597 -11.57 0.08 -30.46
N SER A 598 -10.66 1.05 -30.40
CA SER A 598 -9.35 0.99 -31.10
C SER A 598 -8.47 -0.14 -30.57
N TYR A 599 -8.50 -0.39 -29.25
CA TYR A 599 -7.75 -1.50 -28.67
C TYR A 599 -8.37 -2.85 -29.02
N VAL A 600 -9.70 -2.97 -29.01
CA VAL A 600 -10.41 -4.18 -29.47
C VAL A 600 -10.15 -4.43 -30.96
N ASP A 601 -10.18 -3.40 -31.80
CA ASP A 601 -9.84 -3.49 -33.21
C ASP A 601 -8.39 -3.99 -33.40
N LEU A 602 -7.45 -3.46 -32.62
CA LEU A 602 -6.07 -3.96 -32.60
C LEU A 602 -5.97 -5.45 -32.18
N LEU A 603 -6.87 -5.92 -31.30
CA LEU A 603 -6.97 -7.34 -30.91
C LEU A 603 -7.63 -8.21 -32.00
N ASP A 604 -8.64 -7.66 -32.70
CA ASP A 604 -9.52 -8.39 -33.61
C ASP A 604 -9.02 -8.47 -35.05
N ARG A 605 -8.15 -7.54 -35.48
CA ARG A 605 -7.51 -7.61 -36.80
C ARG A 605 -6.76 -8.93 -36.94
N THR A 606 -7.13 -9.77 -37.91
CA THR A 606 -6.38 -10.97 -38.29
C THR A 606 -5.34 -10.64 -39.36
N ILE A 607 -4.42 -11.59 -39.59
CA ILE A 607 -3.17 -11.58 -40.38
C ILE A 607 -3.16 -10.74 -41.69
N THR A 608 -4.30 -10.43 -42.33
CA THR A 608 -4.34 -10.02 -43.75
C THR A 608 -4.63 -8.55 -44.06
N GLU A 609 -5.10 -7.72 -43.13
CA GLU A 609 -5.56 -6.36 -43.48
C GLU A 609 -4.59 -5.22 -43.11
N ASP A 610 -3.87 -5.34 -42.00
CA ASP A 610 -2.86 -4.34 -41.59
C ASP A 610 -1.91 -4.92 -40.51
N PRO A 611 -0.70 -5.36 -40.87
CA PRO A 611 0.25 -5.90 -39.91
C PRO A 611 0.72 -4.76 -38.97
N HIS A 612 0.56 -4.92 -37.64
CA HIS A 612 0.90 -3.86 -36.66
C HIS A 612 1.79 -4.38 -35.50
N PRO A 613 2.87 -3.66 -35.13
CA PRO A 613 3.79 -4.02 -34.04
C PRO A 613 3.18 -4.30 -32.64
N ALA A 614 2.02 -3.72 -32.35
CA ALA A 614 1.39 -3.86 -31.04
C ALA A 614 0.66 -5.21 -30.91
N ARG A 615 0.27 -5.82 -32.04
CA ARG A 615 -0.36 -7.13 -32.11
C ARG A 615 0.63 -8.26 -31.83
N THR A 616 1.83 -8.20 -32.42
CA THR A 616 2.91 -9.17 -32.13
C THR A 616 3.29 -9.12 -30.65
N CYS A 617 3.43 -7.93 -30.06
CA CYS A 617 3.66 -7.75 -28.63
C CYS A 617 2.53 -8.32 -27.75
N PHE A 618 1.27 -8.16 -28.18
CA PHE A 618 0.13 -8.73 -27.46
C PHE A 618 0.11 -10.26 -27.53
N LEU A 619 0.24 -10.83 -28.74
CA LEU A 619 0.26 -12.29 -28.94
C LEU A 619 1.42 -12.95 -28.22
N HIS A 620 2.61 -12.34 -28.18
CA HIS A 620 3.71 -12.83 -27.35
C HIS A 620 3.33 -12.91 -25.87
N LYS A 621 2.73 -11.84 -25.31
CA LYS A 621 2.31 -11.83 -23.90
C LYS A 621 1.23 -12.88 -23.62
N VAL A 622 0.27 -13.06 -24.52
CA VAL A 622 -0.78 -14.08 -24.39
C VAL A 622 -0.20 -15.49 -24.51
N GLY A 623 0.65 -15.75 -25.50
CA GLY A 623 1.31 -17.03 -25.71
C GLY A 623 2.17 -17.44 -24.50
N ARG A 624 2.91 -16.49 -23.91
CA ARG A 624 3.67 -16.73 -22.67
C ARG A 624 2.76 -17.09 -21.50
N CYS A 625 1.67 -16.34 -21.31
CA CYS A 625 0.68 -16.65 -20.29
C CYS A 625 0.08 -18.05 -20.48
N GLN A 626 -0.26 -18.43 -21.72
CA GLN A 626 -0.80 -19.75 -22.03
C GLN A 626 0.21 -20.88 -21.84
N THR A 627 1.48 -20.64 -22.16
CA THR A 627 2.57 -21.60 -21.91
C THR A 627 2.75 -21.83 -20.41
N TRP A 628 2.77 -20.76 -19.63
CA TRP A 628 2.82 -20.81 -18.16
C TRP A 628 1.56 -21.39 -17.51
N ASP A 629 0.44 -21.44 -18.22
CA ASP A 629 -0.80 -22.10 -17.80
C ASP A 629 -0.86 -23.59 -18.20
N GLY A 630 0.20 -24.14 -18.78
CA GLY A 630 0.22 -25.53 -19.28
C GLY A 630 -0.59 -25.76 -20.56
N ARG A 631 -1.17 -24.70 -21.15
CA ARG A 631 -1.92 -24.73 -22.43
C ARG A 631 -0.98 -24.56 -23.61
N ALA A 632 0.12 -25.29 -23.62
CA ALA A 632 1.22 -25.05 -24.55
C ALA A 632 0.84 -25.30 -26.03
N LYS A 633 -0.16 -26.15 -26.32
CA LYS A 633 -0.72 -26.34 -27.68
C LYS A 633 -1.53 -25.13 -28.19
N GLU A 634 -2.14 -24.36 -27.29
CA GLU A 634 -2.82 -23.11 -27.65
C GLU A 634 -1.81 -22.00 -27.82
N ALA A 635 -0.82 -21.94 -26.91
CA ALA A 635 0.31 -21.01 -27.01
C ALA A 635 1.09 -21.17 -28.31
N GLU A 636 1.33 -22.41 -28.75
CA GLU A 636 1.99 -22.71 -30.03
C GLU A 636 1.27 -22.04 -31.21
N ARG A 637 -0.07 -22.11 -31.27
CA ARG A 637 -0.84 -21.44 -32.34
C ARG A 637 -0.69 -19.92 -32.28
N ILE A 638 -0.67 -19.35 -31.08
CA ILE A 638 -0.51 -17.90 -30.87
C ILE A 638 0.90 -17.42 -31.23
N PHE A 639 1.92 -18.21 -30.91
CA PHE A 639 3.29 -17.88 -31.28
C PHE A 639 3.51 -17.97 -32.79
N ILE A 640 3.01 -19.03 -33.45
CA ILE A 640 3.02 -19.14 -34.92
C ILE A 640 2.36 -17.91 -35.55
N GLU A 641 1.20 -17.50 -35.02
CA GLU A 641 0.51 -16.30 -35.49
C GLU A 641 1.35 -15.02 -35.27
N SER A 642 2.03 -14.88 -34.13
CA SER A 642 2.93 -13.75 -33.86
C SER A 642 4.12 -13.70 -34.83
N ILE A 643 4.72 -14.87 -35.11
CA ILE A 643 5.85 -15.03 -36.04
C ILE A 643 5.44 -14.63 -37.46
N GLU A 644 4.27 -15.08 -37.93
CA GLU A 644 3.76 -14.74 -39.27
C GLU A 644 3.60 -13.22 -39.46
N ILE A 645 3.01 -12.53 -38.48
CA ILE A 645 2.85 -11.06 -38.53
C ILE A 645 4.21 -10.36 -38.49
N ALA A 646 5.12 -10.81 -37.61
CA ALA A 646 6.45 -10.24 -37.51
C ALA A 646 7.24 -10.42 -38.81
N GLY A 647 7.08 -11.57 -39.48
CA GLY A 647 7.64 -11.84 -40.80
C GLY A 647 7.11 -10.90 -41.88
N VAL A 648 5.81 -10.55 -41.85
CA VAL A 648 5.22 -9.56 -42.77
C VAL A 648 5.72 -8.13 -42.46
N LEU A 649 5.80 -7.75 -41.17
CA LEU A 649 6.19 -6.41 -40.73
C LEU A 649 7.66 -6.08 -40.99
N TYR A 650 8.52 -7.01 -40.65
CA TYR A 650 9.95 -6.76 -40.52
C TYR A 650 10.79 -7.62 -41.46
N GLY A 651 10.16 -8.55 -42.19
CA GLY A 651 10.84 -9.60 -42.94
C GLY A 651 11.10 -10.84 -42.08
N PRO A 652 11.10 -12.04 -42.68
CA PRO A 652 11.28 -13.31 -41.97
C PRO A 652 12.70 -13.49 -41.38
N ASP A 653 13.65 -12.65 -41.79
CA ASP A 653 15.05 -12.62 -41.31
C ASP A 653 15.33 -11.37 -40.44
N SER A 654 14.30 -10.81 -39.81
CA SER A 654 14.48 -9.74 -38.82
C SER A 654 14.68 -10.31 -37.41
N PRO A 655 15.54 -9.70 -36.56
CA PRO A 655 15.68 -10.07 -35.15
C PRO A 655 14.35 -10.10 -34.39
N TYR A 656 13.38 -9.27 -34.79
CA TYR A 656 12.04 -9.21 -34.18
C TYR A 656 11.14 -10.39 -34.58
N ALA A 657 11.33 -10.94 -35.79
CA ALA A 657 10.62 -12.16 -36.22
C ALA A 657 11.20 -13.39 -35.50
N LEU A 658 12.53 -13.45 -35.37
CA LEU A 658 13.23 -14.53 -34.67
C LEU A 658 12.99 -14.55 -33.16
N PHE A 659 12.64 -13.42 -32.55
CA PHE A 659 12.22 -13.37 -31.15
C PHE A 659 10.91 -14.18 -30.92
N GLY A 660 10.01 -14.21 -31.91
CA GLY A 660 8.81 -15.05 -31.83
C GLY A 660 9.10 -16.55 -31.95
N ASP A 661 10.02 -16.91 -32.85
CA ASP A 661 10.52 -18.29 -32.96
C ASP A 661 11.15 -18.74 -31.64
N TYR A 662 11.85 -17.84 -30.94
CA TYR A 662 12.47 -18.11 -29.66
C TYR A 662 11.45 -18.35 -28.52
N GLU A 663 10.35 -17.63 -28.48
CA GLU A 663 9.28 -17.90 -27.51
C GLU A 663 8.58 -19.25 -27.78
N LEU A 664 8.54 -19.69 -29.05
CA LEU A 664 8.08 -21.03 -29.42
C LEU A 664 9.03 -22.14 -28.92
N VAL A 665 10.36 -21.88 -28.86
CA VAL A 665 11.33 -22.80 -28.24
C VAL A 665 10.94 -23.09 -26.79
N HIS A 666 10.66 -22.07 -25.99
CA HIS A 666 10.26 -22.24 -24.59
C HIS A 666 8.96 -23.02 -24.44
N SER A 667 7.99 -22.81 -25.33
CA SER A 667 6.76 -23.62 -25.37
C SER A 667 7.04 -25.09 -25.68
N TYR A 668 7.93 -25.40 -26.62
CA TYR A 668 8.32 -26.78 -26.92
C TYR A 668 9.06 -27.46 -25.77
N LEU A 669 9.95 -26.75 -25.09
CA LEU A 669 10.63 -27.27 -23.90
C LEU A 669 9.62 -27.57 -22.79
N GLY A 670 8.65 -26.68 -22.53
CA GLY A 670 7.57 -26.90 -21.57
C GLY A 670 6.63 -28.05 -21.93
N GLN A 671 6.51 -28.41 -23.21
CA GLN A 671 5.75 -29.59 -23.69
C GLN A 671 6.54 -30.91 -23.58
N GLY A 672 7.81 -30.88 -23.19
CA GLY A 672 8.71 -32.03 -23.26
C GLY A 672 9.15 -32.39 -24.70
N LYS A 673 8.84 -31.54 -25.69
CA LYS A 673 9.33 -31.64 -27.08
C LYS A 673 10.77 -31.11 -27.17
N LEU A 674 11.67 -31.74 -26.41
CA LEU A 674 13.03 -31.24 -26.19
C LEU A 674 13.85 -31.19 -27.49
N LYS A 675 13.64 -32.16 -28.40
CA LYS A 675 14.38 -32.22 -29.66
C LYS A 675 13.98 -31.10 -30.61
N GLU A 676 12.69 -30.81 -30.68
CA GLU A 676 12.11 -29.76 -31.51
C GLU A 676 12.51 -28.37 -31.01
N GLY A 677 12.46 -28.15 -29.69
CA GLY A 677 12.91 -26.89 -29.07
C GLY A 677 14.40 -26.63 -29.27
N VAL A 678 15.25 -27.64 -29.06
CA VAL A 678 16.70 -27.53 -29.29
C VAL A 678 17.00 -27.21 -30.76
N LYS A 679 16.36 -27.94 -31.69
CA LYS A 679 16.57 -27.74 -33.14
C LYS A 679 16.18 -26.33 -33.58
N LEU A 680 15.02 -25.85 -33.13
CA LEU A 680 14.56 -24.50 -33.45
C LEU A 680 15.49 -23.42 -32.87
N CYS A 681 16.01 -23.62 -31.67
CA CYS A 681 16.98 -22.71 -31.06
C CYS A 681 18.34 -22.70 -31.80
N GLU A 682 18.83 -23.86 -32.25
CA GLU A 682 20.01 -23.96 -33.12
C GLU A 682 19.80 -23.17 -34.44
N GLU A 683 18.63 -23.30 -35.06
CA GLU A 683 18.27 -22.57 -36.28
C GLU A 683 18.20 -21.05 -36.06
N ILE A 684 17.62 -20.58 -34.96
CA ILE A 684 17.57 -19.15 -34.59
C ILE A 684 18.98 -18.58 -34.43
N VAL A 685 19.85 -19.27 -33.70
CA VAL A 685 21.24 -18.84 -33.49
C VAL A 685 21.97 -18.71 -34.82
N GLU A 686 21.82 -19.68 -35.72
CA GLU A 686 22.50 -19.63 -37.03
C GLU A 686 21.98 -18.49 -37.90
N ARG A 687 20.67 -18.22 -37.88
CA ARG A 687 20.09 -17.07 -38.58
C ARG A 687 20.56 -15.75 -37.98
N MET A 688 20.63 -15.62 -36.65
CA MET A 688 21.14 -14.42 -35.97
C MET A 688 22.61 -14.14 -36.30
N LYS A 689 23.46 -15.17 -36.41
CA LYS A 689 24.84 -15.00 -36.89
C LYS A 689 24.91 -14.39 -38.29
N ILE A 690 23.97 -14.73 -39.18
CA ILE A 690 23.90 -14.17 -40.54
C ILE A 690 23.39 -12.72 -40.50
N ILE A 691 22.36 -12.45 -39.69
CA ILE A 691 21.66 -11.15 -39.65
C ILE A 691 22.47 -10.07 -38.92
N CYS A 692 22.89 -10.35 -37.69
CA CYS A 692 23.56 -9.40 -36.82
C CYS A 692 25.07 -9.63 -36.75
N GLY A 693 25.57 -10.74 -37.29
CA GLY A 693 26.97 -11.16 -37.16
C GLY A 693 27.19 -12.02 -35.91
N PRO A 694 28.14 -12.97 -35.95
CA PRO A 694 28.34 -13.96 -34.88
C PRO A 694 28.75 -13.36 -33.53
N ASP A 695 29.37 -12.16 -33.53
CA ASP A 695 29.84 -11.46 -32.33
C ASP A 695 28.93 -10.26 -31.94
N SER A 696 27.73 -10.17 -32.50
CA SER A 696 26.73 -9.18 -32.05
C SER A 696 26.19 -9.55 -30.67
N ILE A 697 25.76 -8.54 -29.91
CA ILE A 697 25.23 -8.78 -28.56
C ILE A 697 23.93 -9.57 -28.65
N GLU A 698 23.12 -9.27 -29.66
CA GLU A 698 21.85 -9.91 -29.94
C GLU A 698 22.06 -11.41 -30.26
N THR A 699 23.06 -11.75 -31.08
CA THR A 699 23.39 -13.17 -31.35
C THR A 699 23.89 -13.87 -30.11
N MET A 700 24.78 -13.24 -29.34
CA MET A 700 25.37 -13.84 -28.15
C MET A 700 24.35 -14.10 -27.04
N GLU A 701 23.25 -13.34 -26.95
CA GLU A 701 22.14 -13.64 -26.03
C GLU A 701 21.42 -14.93 -26.41
N TYR A 702 21.15 -15.18 -27.69
CA TYR A 702 20.57 -16.46 -28.12
C TYR A 702 21.55 -17.64 -27.94
N VAL A 703 22.86 -17.42 -28.12
CA VAL A 703 23.87 -18.46 -27.86
C VAL A 703 23.96 -18.77 -26.35
N TRP A 704 23.83 -17.76 -25.48
CA TRP A 704 23.72 -17.95 -24.03
C TRP A 704 22.53 -18.85 -23.68
N ASP A 705 21.37 -18.57 -24.23
CA ASP A 705 20.15 -19.33 -23.96
C ASP A 705 20.23 -20.76 -24.51
N LEU A 706 20.77 -20.95 -25.72
CA LEU A 706 21.05 -22.28 -26.27
C LEU A 706 22.00 -23.08 -25.36
N THR A 707 22.97 -22.41 -24.73
CA THR A 707 23.88 -23.04 -23.76
C THR A 707 23.14 -23.54 -22.52
N ILE A 708 22.18 -22.76 -22.02
CA ILE A 708 21.31 -23.17 -20.91
C ILE A 708 20.42 -24.33 -21.32
N ILE A 709 19.83 -24.29 -22.53
CA ILE A 709 18.96 -25.36 -23.04
C ILE A 709 19.72 -26.68 -23.20
N TYR A 710 20.95 -26.65 -23.71
CA TYR A 710 21.79 -27.86 -23.75
C TYR A 710 22.13 -28.38 -22.36
N ARG A 711 22.34 -27.50 -21.37
CA ARG A 711 22.57 -27.91 -19.98
C ARG A 711 21.34 -28.63 -19.42
N THR A 712 20.15 -28.09 -19.62
CA THR A 712 18.90 -28.67 -19.09
C THR A 712 18.48 -29.95 -19.81
N THR A 713 18.85 -30.10 -21.09
CA THR A 713 18.60 -31.32 -21.88
C THR A 713 19.71 -32.38 -21.77
N SER A 714 20.64 -32.22 -20.81
CA SER A 714 21.77 -33.14 -20.55
C SER A 714 22.78 -33.30 -21.69
N ASN A 715 22.85 -32.32 -22.61
CA ASN A 715 23.85 -32.27 -23.68
C ASN A 715 25.08 -31.43 -23.23
N HIS A 716 25.77 -31.93 -22.21
CA HIS A 716 26.83 -31.18 -21.52
C HIS A 716 28.04 -30.83 -22.40
N ASP A 717 28.34 -31.62 -23.42
CA ASP A 717 29.49 -31.38 -24.30
C ASP A 717 29.24 -30.17 -25.21
N LYS A 718 28.07 -30.07 -25.85
CA LYS A 718 27.69 -28.91 -26.65
C LYS A 718 27.57 -27.64 -25.80
N ALA A 719 26.97 -27.75 -24.61
CA ALA A 719 26.89 -26.61 -23.69
C ALA A 719 28.29 -26.11 -23.28
N ARG A 720 29.22 -27.02 -22.96
CA ARG A 720 30.61 -26.68 -22.63
C ARG A 720 31.32 -25.99 -23.80
N GLU A 721 31.07 -26.43 -25.03
CA GLU A 721 31.65 -25.81 -26.21
C GLU A 721 31.19 -24.36 -26.40
N LEU A 722 29.88 -24.09 -26.28
CA LEU A 722 29.33 -22.74 -26.39
C LEU A 722 29.81 -21.81 -25.27
N CYS A 723 29.92 -22.31 -24.03
CA CYS A 723 30.45 -21.56 -22.89
C CYS A 723 31.82 -20.92 -23.16
N LYS A 724 32.69 -21.56 -23.96
CA LYS A 724 34.05 -21.06 -24.27
C LYS A 724 34.04 -19.72 -25.00
N ASN A 725 32.98 -19.42 -25.73
CA ASN A 725 32.87 -18.20 -26.53
C ASN A 725 31.95 -17.18 -25.86
N VAL A 726 30.82 -17.63 -25.32
CA VAL A 726 29.78 -16.77 -24.75
C VAL A 726 30.22 -16.07 -23.46
N ILE A 727 30.83 -16.80 -22.52
CA ILE A 727 31.20 -16.24 -21.22
C ILE A 727 32.26 -15.13 -21.36
N PRO A 728 33.37 -15.33 -22.09
CA PRO A 728 34.35 -14.26 -22.33
C PRO A 728 33.77 -13.06 -23.09
N TYR A 729 32.78 -13.27 -23.96
CA TYR A 729 32.11 -12.20 -24.67
C TYR A 729 31.36 -11.26 -23.71
N PHE A 730 30.47 -11.80 -22.88
CA PHE A 730 29.69 -10.99 -21.94
C PHE A 730 30.56 -10.34 -20.87
N LEU A 731 31.62 -11.03 -20.40
CA LEU A 731 32.55 -10.45 -19.42
C LEU A 731 33.32 -9.24 -19.94
N ARG A 732 33.63 -9.16 -21.24
CA ARG A 732 34.29 -7.98 -21.83
C ARG A 732 33.34 -6.79 -21.98
N ARG A 733 32.03 -7.05 -22.08
CA ARG A 733 31.03 -6.05 -22.45
C ARG A 733 30.26 -5.49 -21.26
N LEU A 734 30.14 -6.25 -20.17
CA LEU A 734 29.54 -5.81 -18.93
C LEU A 734 30.51 -4.90 -18.17
N GLY A 735 30.09 -3.67 -17.88
CA GLY A 735 30.77 -2.81 -16.91
C GLY A 735 30.58 -3.33 -15.47
N PRO A 736 31.33 -2.79 -14.50
CA PRO A 736 31.31 -3.23 -13.10
C PRO A 736 29.98 -3.06 -12.35
N ASP A 737 28.94 -2.52 -12.99
CA ASP A 737 27.65 -2.20 -12.38
C ASP A 737 26.54 -3.22 -12.67
N SER A 738 26.74 -4.18 -13.58
CA SER A 738 25.69 -5.12 -14.01
C SER A 738 25.70 -6.45 -13.23
N MET A 739 25.45 -6.36 -11.91
CA MET A 739 25.61 -7.46 -10.93
C MET A 739 24.80 -8.73 -11.23
N GLU A 740 23.54 -8.65 -11.69
CA GLU A 740 22.69 -9.83 -11.94
C GLU A 740 23.23 -10.72 -13.07
N LYS A 741 23.71 -10.11 -14.17
CA LYS A 741 24.28 -10.85 -15.31
C LYS A 741 25.63 -11.48 -14.94
N LEU A 742 26.37 -10.90 -13.98
CA LEU A 742 27.62 -11.46 -13.47
C LEU A 742 27.39 -12.71 -12.61
N ASP A 743 26.33 -12.75 -11.80
CA ASP A 743 25.98 -13.93 -11.00
C ASP A 743 25.57 -15.12 -11.88
N GLU A 744 24.84 -14.87 -12.98
CA GLU A 744 24.46 -15.90 -13.96
C GLU A 744 25.70 -16.47 -14.70
N ILE A 745 26.66 -15.61 -15.06
CA ILE A 745 27.96 -15.98 -15.61
C ILE A 745 28.75 -16.86 -14.66
N VAL A 746 28.81 -16.49 -13.38
CA VAL A 746 29.52 -17.27 -12.36
C VAL A 746 28.84 -18.62 -12.16
N SER A 747 27.51 -18.69 -12.12
CA SER A 747 26.76 -19.95 -12.00
C SER A 747 27.02 -20.89 -13.18
N LEU A 748 26.92 -20.37 -14.42
CA LEU A 748 27.16 -21.15 -15.62
C LEU A 748 28.63 -21.62 -15.72
N ALA A 749 29.61 -20.75 -15.43
CA ALA A 749 31.03 -21.10 -15.43
C ALA A 749 31.37 -22.15 -14.35
N SER A 750 30.75 -22.04 -13.18
CA SER A 750 30.95 -22.98 -12.06
C SER A 750 30.49 -24.39 -12.42
N SER A 751 29.46 -24.53 -13.27
CA SER A 751 28.97 -25.85 -13.70
C SER A 751 29.95 -26.62 -14.61
N TYR A 752 30.98 -25.97 -15.16
CA TYR A 752 31.95 -26.56 -16.08
C TYR A 752 33.42 -26.44 -15.59
N LEU A 753 33.61 -26.39 -14.27
CA LEU A 753 34.83 -26.11 -13.44
C LEU A 753 36.17 -26.82 -13.78
N LEU A 754 36.32 -27.47 -14.93
CA LEU A 754 37.54 -28.16 -15.36
C LEU A 754 38.30 -27.46 -16.51
N ASP A 755 37.78 -26.34 -17.06
CA ASP A 755 38.46 -25.59 -18.14
C ASP A 755 39.21 -24.35 -17.58
N PRO A 756 40.56 -24.31 -17.66
CA PRO A 756 41.38 -23.22 -17.13
C PRO A 756 41.05 -21.83 -17.67
N LYS A 757 40.49 -21.73 -18.89
CA LYS A 757 40.12 -20.43 -19.49
C LYS A 757 38.86 -19.82 -18.86
N LEU A 758 37.95 -20.67 -18.38
CA LEU A 758 36.71 -20.26 -17.70
C LEU A 758 36.95 -19.85 -16.24
N LEU A 759 38.04 -20.32 -15.63
CA LEU A 759 38.48 -19.91 -14.27
C LEU A 759 38.98 -18.45 -14.22
N VAL A 760 39.69 -17.99 -15.26
CA VAL A 760 40.17 -16.61 -15.40
C VAL A 760 39.01 -15.61 -15.51
N ALA A 761 37.93 -16.05 -16.15
CA ALA A 761 36.67 -15.32 -16.27
C ALA A 761 36.01 -15.08 -14.89
N SER A 762 35.99 -16.09 -14.02
CA SER A 762 35.48 -15.99 -12.65
C SER A 762 36.32 -15.05 -11.77
N GLU A 763 37.65 -15.01 -11.96
CA GLU A 763 38.56 -14.11 -11.24
C GLU A 763 38.37 -12.63 -11.64
N LEU A 764 38.10 -12.36 -12.92
CA LEU A 764 37.82 -11.01 -13.43
C LEU A 764 36.51 -10.42 -12.87
N SER A 765 35.45 -11.24 -12.75
CA SER A 765 34.19 -10.83 -12.08
C SER A 765 34.41 -10.45 -10.61
N LEU A 766 35.27 -11.18 -9.89
CA LEU A 766 35.59 -10.88 -8.49
C LEU A 766 36.44 -9.61 -8.32
N ARG A 767 37.30 -9.27 -9.28
CA ARG A 767 38.03 -7.97 -9.28
C ARG A 767 37.11 -6.79 -9.53
N SER A 768 36.14 -6.94 -10.43
CA SER A 768 35.07 -5.96 -10.67
C SER A 768 34.27 -5.66 -9.39
N LEU A 769 33.87 -6.70 -8.66
CA LEU A 769 33.21 -6.61 -7.34
C LEU A 769 34.03 -5.86 -6.27
N HIS A 770 35.37 -5.89 -6.35
CA HIS A 770 36.25 -5.23 -5.37
C HIS A 770 36.47 -3.73 -5.63
N MET A 771 36.39 -3.29 -6.90
CA MET A 771 36.58 -1.88 -7.27
C MET A 771 35.38 -0.98 -6.92
N ASN A 772 34.19 -1.54 -6.70
CA ASN A 772 32.94 -0.80 -6.48
C ASN A 772 32.59 -0.65 -4.98
N ARG A 773 33.55 -0.24 -4.14
CA ARG A 773 33.44 -0.19 -2.66
C ARG A 773 32.79 1.08 -2.09
N THR A 774 32.10 1.87 -2.91
CA THR A 774 31.48 3.15 -2.48
C THR A 774 30.01 3.01 -2.02
N LEU A 775 29.42 1.82 -2.07
CA LEU A 775 28.07 1.56 -1.55
C LEU A 775 28.14 0.47 -0.46
N GLN A 776 27.53 0.75 0.70
CA GLN A 776 27.50 -0.11 1.89
C GLN A 776 27.00 -1.53 1.56
N TYR A 777 27.91 -2.51 1.62
CA TYR A 777 27.57 -3.94 1.68
C TYR A 777 28.09 -4.57 2.97
N SER A 778 27.34 -5.54 3.50
CA SER A 778 27.68 -6.25 4.72
C SER A 778 28.87 -7.19 4.50
N TYR A 779 29.74 -7.29 5.51
CA TYR A 779 30.94 -8.12 5.51
C TYR A 779 30.64 -9.61 5.26
N LEU A 780 29.40 -10.06 5.48
CA LEU A 780 28.98 -11.45 5.42
C LEU A 780 28.78 -11.94 3.97
N GLU A 781 28.17 -11.14 3.09
CA GLU A 781 27.96 -11.51 1.68
C GLU A 781 29.25 -11.52 0.86
N ALA A 782 30.19 -10.62 1.18
CA ALA A 782 31.54 -10.67 0.63
C ALA A 782 32.28 -11.94 1.08
N TRP A 783 32.00 -12.43 2.29
CA TRP A 783 32.62 -13.62 2.86
C TRP A 783 32.04 -14.93 2.30
N THR A 784 30.72 -15.03 2.05
CA THR A 784 30.11 -16.18 1.38
C THR A 784 30.60 -16.31 -0.07
N LYS A 785 30.69 -15.19 -0.80
CA LYS A 785 31.24 -15.15 -2.18
C LYS A 785 32.72 -15.53 -2.21
N PHE A 786 33.51 -15.11 -1.22
CA PHE A 786 34.90 -15.55 -1.04
C PHE A 786 35.01 -17.03 -0.65
N ARG A 787 34.04 -17.58 0.10
CA ARG A 787 34.00 -19.00 0.52
C ARG A 787 33.73 -19.93 -0.65
N THR A 788 32.80 -19.59 -1.55
CA THR A 788 32.50 -20.34 -2.78
C THR A 788 33.68 -20.30 -3.77
N PHE A 789 34.40 -19.18 -3.83
CA PHE A 789 35.64 -19.07 -4.62
C PHE A 789 36.82 -19.80 -3.95
N SER A 790 36.92 -19.76 -2.62
CA SER A 790 37.97 -20.43 -1.85
C SER A 790 37.82 -21.95 -1.83
N SER A 791 36.61 -22.49 -1.82
CA SER A 791 36.39 -23.95 -1.88
C SER A 791 36.79 -24.55 -3.23
N CYS A 792 36.78 -23.74 -4.29
CA CYS A 792 37.18 -24.16 -5.64
C CYS A 792 38.70 -24.01 -5.89
N MET A 793 39.41 -23.20 -5.11
CA MET A 793 40.85 -22.87 -5.27
C MET A 793 41.78 -23.57 -4.27
N ASP A 794 41.28 -24.54 -3.49
CA ASP A 794 42.09 -25.39 -2.59
C ASP A 794 43.16 -26.24 -3.33
N VAL A 795 43.26 -26.12 -4.66
CA VAL A 795 44.22 -26.80 -5.53
C VAL A 795 45.53 -26.01 -5.74
N LEU A 796 45.65 -24.75 -5.29
CA LEU A 796 46.88 -23.95 -5.47
C LEU A 796 47.61 -23.61 -4.14
N PRO A 797 48.93 -23.88 -4.01
CA PRO A 797 49.68 -23.77 -2.75
C PRO A 797 49.74 -22.38 -2.09
N TYR A 798 49.50 -21.30 -2.85
CA TYR A 798 49.72 -19.91 -2.39
C TYR A 798 48.66 -19.39 -1.40
N VAL A 799 47.50 -20.05 -1.30
CA VAL A 799 46.33 -19.59 -0.51
C VAL A 799 46.49 -19.78 1.01
N ARG A 800 47.40 -20.66 1.46
CA ARG A 800 47.60 -20.93 2.90
C ARG A 800 48.17 -19.75 3.69
N HIS A 801 48.90 -18.84 3.04
CA HIS A 801 49.52 -17.69 3.73
C HIS A 801 48.49 -16.59 4.03
N ALA A 802 47.57 -16.31 3.09
CA ALA A 802 46.52 -15.31 3.25
C ALA A 802 45.48 -15.68 4.33
N LYS A 803 45.17 -16.98 4.48
CA LYS A 803 44.29 -17.50 5.56
C LYS A 803 44.84 -17.22 6.96
N LYS A 804 46.16 -17.15 7.15
CA LYS A 804 46.78 -16.99 8.47
C LYS A 804 46.70 -15.54 8.98
N VAL A 805 46.80 -14.56 8.10
CA VAL A 805 46.77 -13.13 8.46
C VAL A 805 45.36 -12.63 8.81
N PHE A 806 44.32 -13.22 8.20
CA PHE A 806 42.94 -12.82 8.42
C PHE A 806 42.38 -13.27 9.78
N TYR A 807 42.86 -14.39 10.30
CA TYR A 807 42.43 -14.95 11.59
C TYR A 807 43.02 -14.22 12.81
N ASP A 808 44.16 -13.53 12.66
CA ASP A 808 44.84 -12.88 13.79
C ASP A 808 44.28 -11.49 14.16
N ARG A 809 43.39 -10.89 13.35
CA ARG A 809 42.87 -9.52 13.58
C ARG A 809 41.46 -9.43 14.18
N SER A 810 40.81 -10.55 14.54
CA SER A 810 39.45 -10.54 15.09
C SER A 810 39.34 -10.23 16.60
N THR A 811 40.38 -9.69 17.24
CA THR A 811 40.42 -9.40 18.69
C THR A 811 40.18 -7.93 19.08
N TYR A 812 39.66 -7.07 18.21
CA TYR A 812 39.37 -5.66 18.55
C TYR A 812 37.96 -5.23 18.16
N ALA A 813 36.96 -5.50 19.03
CA ALA A 813 35.70 -4.73 19.08
C ALA A 813 34.90 -4.91 20.39
N ASN A 814 35.57 -5.12 21.53
CA ASN A 814 35.02 -4.81 22.84
C ASN A 814 35.46 -3.39 23.22
N ALA A 815 34.72 -2.36 22.78
CA ALA A 815 34.81 -1.01 23.30
C ALA A 815 33.54 -0.21 22.96
N LYS A 816 32.54 -0.29 23.85
CA LYS A 816 31.46 0.69 23.95
C LYS A 816 31.93 1.78 24.93
N LYS A 817 31.48 3.03 24.74
CA LYS A 817 31.42 4.15 25.71
C LYS A 817 32.50 5.24 25.53
N TYR A 818 32.03 6.48 25.31
CA TYR A 818 32.65 7.83 25.41
C TYR A 818 32.81 8.65 24.10
N ASN A 819 32.02 9.75 24.08
CA ASN A 819 32.16 11.03 23.36
C ASN A 819 31.57 11.18 21.93
N PRO A 820 30.58 12.10 21.72
CA PRO A 820 30.18 12.60 20.40
C PRO A 820 31.21 13.64 19.90
N TYR A 821 31.27 13.83 18.58
CA TYR A 821 32.29 14.59 17.82
C TYR A 821 33.60 13.81 17.60
N TYR A 822 33.78 13.24 16.39
CA TYR A 822 34.93 13.51 15.52
C TYR A 822 34.77 12.83 14.14
N VAL A 823 35.31 13.54 13.15
CA VAL A 823 35.19 13.42 11.69
C VAL A 823 36.16 12.37 11.12
N PHE A 824 35.82 11.77 9.97
CA PHE A 824 36.69 10.90 9.14
C PHE A 824 38.10 11.47 8.88
N PRO A 825 39.11 10.62 8.68
CA PRO A 825 40.20 10.89 7.74
C PRO A 825 40.16 9.97 6.51
N GLN A 826 40.62 10.57 5.40
CA GLN A 826 40.65 10.06 4.02
C GLN A 826 41.67 8.92 3.75
N PRO A 827 41.49 8.17 2.64
CA PRO A 827 42.26 6.98 2.29
C PRO A 827 43.64 7.35 1.72
N GLY A 828 44.68 6.59 2.06
CA GLY A 828 45.96 6.79 1.38
C GLY A 828 47.19 6.05 1.90
N LYS A 829 47.15 5.33 3.03
CA LYS A 829 48.32 4.56 3.51
C LYS A 829 47.90 3.32 4.30
N ASP A 830 47.27 2.35 3.64
CA ASP A 830 47.16 1.00 4.20
C ASP A 830 48.32 0.14 3.67
N PRO A 831 49.30 -0.23 4.50
CA PRO A 831 50.45 -1.06 4.12
C PRO A 831 50.03 -2.43 3.55
N LEU A 832 48.84 -2.91 3.90
CA LEU A 832 48.31 -4.19 3.43
C LEU A 832 47.93 -4.16 1.94
N LEU A 833 47.55 -2.99 1.42
CA LEU A 833 47.17 -2.82 0.00
C LEU A 833 48.40 -2.86 -0.91
N LEU A 834 49.55 -2.37 -0.44
CA LEU A 834 50.83 -2.42 -1.16
C LEU A 834 51.41 -3.85 -1.19
N GLU A 835 51.30 -4.61 -0.09
CA GLU A 835 51.73 -6.02 -0.05
C GLU A 835 50.91 -6.92 -0.97
N ILE A 836 49.60 -6.68 -1.06
CA ILE A 836 48.70 -7.43 -1.94
C ILE A 836 48.97 -7.09 -3.42
N LEU A 837 49.25 -5.81 -3.74
CA LEU A 837 49.61 -5.39 -5.10
C LEU A 837 50.97 -5.94 -5.55
N GLU A 838 51.97 -6.01 -4.66
CA GLU A 838 53.28 -6.61 -4.96
C GLU A 838 53.20 -8.13 -5.14
N MET A 839 52.38 -8.82 -4.34
CA MET A 839 52.12 -10.26 -4.51
C MET A 839 51.43 -10.58 -5.84
N VAL A 840 50.44 -9.78 -6.24
CA VAL A 840 49.69 -9.95 -7.49
C VAL A 840 50.57 -9.64 -8.70
N ASN A 841 51.40 -8.59 -8.64
CA ASN A 841 52.37 -8.29 -9.70
C ASN A 841 53.48 -9.35 -9.81
N GLY A 842 53.93 -9.93 -8.69
CA GLY A 842 54.93 -11.01 -8.68
C GLY A 842 54.44 -12.33 -9.29
N ILE A 843 53.14 -12.61 -9.20
CA ILE A 843 52.51 -13.79 -9.82
C ILE A 843 52.31 -13.57 -11.34
N LEU A 844 52.00 -12.34 -11.76
CA LEU A 844 51.86 -11.99 -13.18
C LEU A 844 53.21 -11.94 -13.91
N THR A 845 54.27 -11.41 -13.29
CA THR A 845 55.62 -11.41 -13.88
C THR A 845 56.25 -12.80 -13.95
N LYS A 846 55.97 -13.70 -12.99
CA LYS A 846 56.42 -15.10 -13.07
C LYS A 846 55.66 -15.96 -14.08
N ARG A 847 54.49 -15.53 -14.56
CA ARG A 847 53.76 -16.20 -15.66
C ARG A 847 54.01 -15.59 -17.04
N GLN A 848 54.55 -14.36 -17.14
CA GLN A 848 55.17 -13.88 -18.39
C GLN A 848 56.55 -14.51 -18.65
N LEU A 849 57.25 -14.99 -17.61
CA LEU A 849 58.49 -15.76 -17.76
C LEU A 849 58.29 -17.23 -18.19
N SER A 850 57.06 -17.69 -18.42
CA SER A 850 56.79 -19.02 -19.01
C SER A 850 56.11 -18.96 -20.39
N SER A 851 56.04 -17.78 -21.03
CA SER A 851 55.53 -17.65 -22.40
C SER A 851 56.36 -16.80 -23.36
N ASP A 852 57.51 -16.26 -22.95
CA ASP A 852 58.51 -15.67 -23.87
C ASP A 852 59.91 -16.23 -23.59
N GLY A 853 60.16 -17.43 -24.13
CA GLY A 853 61.49 -17.96 -24.43
C GLY A 853 61.60 -18.16 -25.93
N VAL A 854 62.02 -17.10 -26.62
CA VAL A 854 62.38 -17.07 -28.04
C VAL A 854 63.43 -18.15 -28.36
N THR A 855 63.07 -19.01 -29.31
CA THR A 855 63.85 -19.71 -30.36
C THR A 855 65.37 -19.89 -30.28
N ARG A 856 65.77 -21.06 -30.83
CA ARG A 856 67.08 -21.55 -31.37
C ARG A 856 67.99 -22.24 -30.33
N VAL A 857 68.55 -23.43 -30.55
CA VAL A 857 69.08 -24.09 -31.77
C VAL A 857 68.94 -25.63 -31.64
N GLU A 858 68.76 -26.30 -32.78
CA GLU A 858 68.81 -27.77 -32.94
C GLU A 858 70.19 -28.36 -32.60
N GLY A 859 70.19 -29.58 -32.06
CA GLY A 859 71.14 -30.63 -32.45
C GLY A 859 72.55 -30.62 -31.85
N GLN A 860 72.94 -31.82 -31.38
CA GLN A 860 74.31 -32.29 -31.11
C GLN A 860 75.00 -31.58 -29.93
N GLU A 861 75.82 -32.22 -29.09
CA GLU A 861 76.51 -33.49 -29.17
C GLU A 861 76.96 -33.87 -27.76
N GLU A 862 77.07 -35.18 -27.58
CA GLU A 862 78.10 -35.89 -26.83
C GLU A 862 78.38 -35.69 -25.34
N ALA A 863 78.78 -36.85 -24.83
CA ALA A 863 79.03 -37.19 -23.46
C ALA A 863 80.47 -36.87 -23.06
N LYS A 864 80.62 -36.72 -21.74
CA LYS A 864 81.82 -37.06 -20.96
C LYS A 864 83.07 -36.21 -21.24
N PHE A 865 83.01 -35.04 -20.62
CA PHE A 865 84.08 -34.19 -20.10
C PHE A 865 85.33 -34.12 -20.96
N VAL A 866 85.49 -32.95 -21.59
CA VAL A 866 86.23 -32.72 -22.85
C VAL A 866 85.31 -32.88 -24.03
#